data_AF-A0A8H8UIM9-F1
#
_entry.id   AF-A0A8H8UIM9-F1
#
_cell.length_a   1.000
_cell.length_b   1.000
_cell.length_c   1.000
_cell.angle_alpha   90.00
_cell.angle_beta   90.00
_cell.angle_gamma   90.00
#
_symmetry.space_group_name_H-M   'P 1'
#
loop_
_entity.id
_entity.type
_entity.pdbx_description
1 polymer ?
#
loop_
_entity_poly.entity_id
_entity_poly.type
_entity_poly.pdbx_seq_one_letter_code
_entity_poly.pdbx_strand_id
1 'polypeptide(L)'
;MTISPGLRFLRPYLCKDLAVSQKHAYLRFFSSTRCLGKKAYQKIDSYGHDVSNGKVNLKRNTNDRITKLEIANALKWPRIQNEVNTLTLSEYNEKYKRLQAGAKLSDETVLVRGRLMSFRIAGGKLIFLDIYQDGYMVQGICNQADLDAFSGISTRAFKDCWQKLQRGDFISMYGHPHVTKQSKGELSIYCLELPQVLAPSISLIPRVLEDPETRMRNRHVDMLVNPRTSDTIRIRSHIIQYIRNFLLEDQFLEVQTPIVADSAGGAIARPFTTVATEFSDKQLALRVAPEIWLKRLIIGGMDRVFEIGPAFRNEGLDATHNPEFTTCEFYKSFADLNDLMSMTEKMVSGIASLVSVQRKHPLYSLPEPDPSLSATPYKRVAFIPAIEKALGEKLPDLAGDEATEKLLALCKKHSIKLPEALTLPRILDKLASIYIEPDCEAPTYIIYPPACMAPLAKSFVDPDTKQLVSARAELFIQKREMANMYEEENSPFEQRVKFMQQANFKDDENKAFIDESYLEALEWGLPPTGGWGCGIDRMVMLFSGAKRISDVLSFGSLKNVVNLGNPAPRASGIVKKLEALASAKEDVPETKIPESKNAKKKKKKKAAASEKKDEVAASEVATPVKKNKLGAPVLKKKKKVAASAKKNKVATSRKVAPQTESSASAKESASETEAAQKDEAPPPANASSA
;
A
#
# COMPACT_ATOMS: atom_id res chain seq x y z
N MET A 1 29.37 33.21 -9.30
CA MET A 1 29.23 32.29 -8.14
C MET A 1 28.40 31.11 -8.59
N THR A 2 28.83 29.88 -8.32
CA THR A 2 28.09 28.66 -8.65
C THR A 2 26.93 28.46 -7.66
N ILE A 3 25.75 28.11 -8.17
CA ILE A 3 24.62 27.72 -7.31
C ILE A 3 24.87 26.30 -6.83
N SER A 4 25.16 26.15 -5.53
CA SER A 4 25.32 24.82 -4.93
C SER A 4 24.03 24.00 -5.04
N PRO A 5 24.08 22.72 -5.43
CA PRO A 5 22.94 21.81 -5.42
C PRO A 5 22.61 21.41 -3.97
N GLY A 6 22.14 22.36 -3.17
CA GLY A 6 21.79 22.15 -1.77
C GLY A 6 20.71 21.08 -1.60
N LEU A 7 20.73 20.40 -0.47
CA LEU A 7 19.91 19.22 -0.12
C LEU A 7 18.38 19.49 -0.14
N ARG A 8 17.80 19.58 -1.34
CA ARG A 8 16.34 19.75 -1.54
C ARG A 8 15.56 18.47 -1.25
N PHE A 9 16.18 17.31 -1.41
CA PHE A 9 15.58 15.98 -1.21
C PHE A 9 15.06 15.72 0.21
N LEU A 10 15.61 16.40 1.22
CA LEU A 10 15.31 16.16 2.65
C LEU A 10 14.43 17.26 3.29
N ARG A 11 13.70 18.06 2.50
CA ARG A 11 12.84 19.13 3.02
C ARG A 11 11.36 18.84 2.75
N PRO A 12 10.53 18.59 3.78
CA PRO A 12 9.09 18.66 3.65
C PRO A 12 8.69 20.06 3.20
N TYR A 13 8.20 20.21 1.97
CA TYR A 13 7.74 21.47 1.44
C TYR A 13 6.22 21.44 1.31
N LEU A 14 5.53 22.32 2.03
CA LEU A 14 4.13 22.62 1.78
C LEU A 14 4.03 23.32 0.43
N CYS A 15 3.85 22.54 -0.63
CA CYS A 15 3.47 23.07 -1.92
C CYS A 15 2.14 23.81 -1.76
N LYS A 16 2.11 25.11 -2.08
CA LYS A 16 0.84 25.74 -2.45
C LYS A 16 0.42 25.13 -3.77
N ASP A 17 -0.82 24.65 -3.85
CA ASP A 17 -1.31 23.87 -4.98
C ASP A 17 -0.99 24.50 -6.33
N LEU A 18 -0.70 23.67 -7.33
CA LEU A 18 -0.66 24.09 -8.72
C LEU A 18 -1.92 24.88 -9.04
N ALA A 19 -1.75 26.09 -9.58
CA ALA A 19 -2.86 27.02 -9.79
C ALA A 19 -3.93 26.37 -10.68
N VAL A 20 -5.07 26.02 -10.07
CA VAL A 20 -6.19 25.37 -10.76
C VAL A 20 -6.61 26.24 -11.93
N SER A 21 -6.51 25.69 -13.15
CA SER A 21 -6.84 26.39 -14.39
C SER A 21 -8.28 26.93 -14.33
N GLN A 22 -8.43 28.25 -14.18
CA GLN A 22 -9.74 28.86 -14.02
C GLN A 22 -10.50 28.90 -15.36
N LYS A 23 -11.33 27.88 -15.58
CA LYS A 23 -12.48 27.87 -16.50
C LYS A 23 -13.49 26.80 -16.08
N HIS A 24 -14.67 26.84 -16.71
CA HIS A 24 -15.88 26.05 -16.44
C HIS A 24 -16.75 26.59 -15.27
N ALA A 25 -17.84 27.26 -15.65
CA ALA A 25 -18.69 28.06 -14.77
C ALA A 25 -19.80 27.28 -14.03
N TYR A 26 -19.53 26.03 -13.62
CA TYR A 26 -20.56 25.13 -13.06
C TYR A 26 -20.64 25.07 -11.52
N LEU A 27 -19.82 25.85 -10.80
CA LEU A 27 -19.86 25.95 -9.32
C LEU A 27 -20.56 27.24 -8.84
N ARG A 28 -21.82 27.44 -9.22
CA ARG A 28 -22.66 28.56 -8.75
C ARG A 28 -24.03 28.19 -8.16
N PHE A 29 -24.27 26.91 -7.87
CA PHE A 29 -25.58 26.45 -7.35
C PHE A 29 -25.50 25.55 -6.11
N PHE A 30 -24.61 25.87 -5.15
CA PHE A 30 -24.61 25.21 -3.83
C PHE A 30 -24.16 26.11 -2.66
N SER A 31 -24.46 27.42 -2.72
CA SER A 31 -24.09 28.39 -1.68
C SER A 31 -25.25 29.31 -1.25
N SER A 32 -26.43 28.73 -1.02
CA SER A 32 -27.65 29.51 -0.71
C SER A 32 -28.66 28.76 0.18
N THR A 33 -28.25 28.28 1.37
CA THR A 33 -29.21 27.99 2.44
C THR A 33 -28.63 28.00 3.86
N ARG A 34 -29.44 28.49 4.81
CA ARG A 34 -29.32 28.35 6.28
C ARG A 34 -28.14 29.03 6.99
N CYS A 35 -28.26 30.36 7.10
CA CYS A 35 -28.07 31.04 8.38
C CYS A 35 -29.43 31.46 8.96
N LEU A 36 -30.10 30.56 9.70
CA LEU A 36 -31.13 30.90 10.69
C LEU A 36 -31.04 29.91 11.85
N GLY A 37 -31.13 30.43 13.08
CA GLY A 37 -30.74 29.68 14.28
C GLY A 37 -31.85 28.82 14.89
N LYS A 38 -31.45 27.65 15.40
CA LYS A 38 -32.01 27.08 16.64
C LYS A 38 -30.83 26.68 17.52
N LYS A 39 -30.87 27.00 18.82
CA LYS A 39 -29.97 26.39 19.80
C LYS A 39 -30.38 24.92 19.93
N ALA A 40 -29.78 24.04 19.14
CA ALA A 40 -29.94 22.61 19.33
C ALA A 40 -29.33 22.24 20.68
N TYR A 41 -30.11 21.62 21.56
CA TYR A 41 -29.57 20.94 22.73
C TYR A 41 -28.64 19.83 22.22
N GLN A 42 -27.34 19.95 22.48
CA GLN A 42 -26.39 18.89 22.20
C GLN A 42 -26.77 17.69 23.08
N LYS A 43 -27.16 16.58 22.46
CA LYS A 43 -27.24 15.29 23.17
C LYS A 43 -25.81 14.81 23.36
N ILE A 44 -25.24 15.23 24.48
CA ILE A 44 -23.98 14.72 24.99
C ILE A 44 -24.26 13.30 25.49
N ASP A 45 -23.49 12.31 25.04
CA ASP A 45 -23.57 10.95 25.59
C ASP A 45 -22.99 10.88 27.03
N SER A 46 -23.11 9.73 27.69
CA SER A 46 -22.56 9.51 29.03
C SER A 46 -21.02 9.57 29.11
N TYR A 47 -20.32 9.82 27.99
CA TYR A 47 -18.87 9.89 27.87
C TYR A 47 -18.36 11.25 27.35
N GLY A 48 -19.27 12.20 27.07
CA GLY A 48 -18.93 13.55 26.63
C GLY A 48 -18.88 13.78 25.13
N HIS A 49 -19.29 12.83 24.28
CA HIS A 49 -19.38 13.03 22.84
C HIS A 49 -20.68 13.75 22.46
N ASP A 50 -20.58 14.72 21.55
CA ASP A 50 -21.74 15.37 20.95
C ASP A 50 -22.35 14.45 19.87
N VAL A 51 -23.59 13.99 20.08
CA VAL A 51 -24.25 13.02 19.20
C VAL A 51 -25.37 13.69 18.41
N SER A 52 -25.06 14.09 17.18
CA SER A 52 -26.04 14.67 16.25
C SER A 52 -26.63 13.59 15.35
N ASN A 53 -27.94 13.32 15.45
CA ASN A 53 -28.65 12.30 14.67
C ASN A 53 -27.97 10.91 14.72
N GLY A 54 -27.49 10.49 15.90
CA GLY A 54 -26.79 9.21 16.10
C GLY A 54 -25.33 9.18 15.61
N LYS A 55 -24.87 10.18 14.83
CA LYS A 55 -23.46 10.27 14.41
C LYS A 55 -22.61 10.95 15.50
N VAL A 56 -21.48 10.33 15.84
CA VAL A 56 -20.48 10.90 16.76
C VAL A 56 -19.83 12.12 16.11
N ASN A 57 -20.09 13.32 16.64
CA ASN A 57 -19.50 14.55 16.14
C ASN A 57 -18.03 14.69 16.61
N LEU A 58 -17.11 14.14 15.83
CA LEU A 58 -15.65 14.30 16.04
C LEU A 58 -15.22 15.79 16.06
N LYS A 59 -16.04 16.72 15.58
CA LYS A 59 -15.79 18.17 15.59
C LYS A 59 -16.20 18.81 16.94
N ARG A 60 -15.80 18.24 18.09
CA ARG A 60 -15.96 18.89 19.41
C ARG A 60 -15.14 20.18 19.51
N ASN A 61 -15.52 21.15 20.34
CA ASN A 61 -14.67 22.31 20.63
C ASN A 61 -13.39 21.84 21.34
N THR A 62 -12.22 22.05 20.74
CA THR A 62 -10.93 21.65 21.33
C THR A 62 -10.34 22.70 22.26
N ASN A 63 -10.86 23.93 22.25
CA ASN A 63 -10.35 25.03 23.07
C ASN A 63 -10.37 24.68 24.56
N ASP A 64 -11.43 24.03 25.06
CA ASP A 64 -11.56 23.63 26.47
C ASP A 64 -10.42 22.69 26.92
N ARG A 65 -9.95 21.80 26.03
CA ARG A 65 -8.80 20.91 26.27
C ARG A 65 -7.49 21.68 26.20
N ILE A 66 -7.36 22.58 25.22
CA ILE A 66 -6.18 23.44 25.03
C ILE A 66 -5.98 24.34 26.26
N THR A 67 -7.01 25.07 26.71
CA THR A 67 -6.93 25.98 27.86
C THR A 67 -6.67 25.25 29.18
N LYS A 68 -7.21 24.03 29.38
CA LYS A 68 -6.82 23.19 30.53
C LYS A 68 -5.33 22.82 30.50
N LEU A 69 -4.78 22.51 29.32
CA LEU A 69 -3.37 22.20 29.14
C LEU A 69 -2.46 23.44 29.23
N GLU A 70 -2.94 24.60 28.81
CA GLU A 70 -2.27 25.90 28.97
C GLU A 70 -2.14 26.23 30.47
N ILE A 71 -3.25 26.19 31.23
CA ILE A 71 -3.28 26.42 32.68
C ILE A 71 -2.41 25.41 33.44
N ALA A 72 -2.43 24.13 33.05
CA ALA A 72 -1.62 23.08 33.66
C ALA A 72 -0.14 23.06 33.21
N ASN A 73 0.30 24.02 32.38
CA ASN A 73 1.64 24.08 31.78
C ASN A 73 2.05 22.75 31.09
N ALA A 74 1.05 22.08 30.50
CA ALA A 74 1.11 20.72 29.96
C ALA A 74 0.84 20.67 28.44
N LEU A 75 0.56 21.82 27.79
CA LEU A 75 0.47 21.93 26.33
C LEU A 75 1.88 21.90 25.70
N LYS A 76 2.53 20.73 25.76
CA LYS A 76 3.92 20.53 25.35
C LYS A 76 4.08 19.26 24.53
N TRP A 77 5.08 19.29 23.65
CA TRP A 77 5.58 18.15 22.89
C TRP A 77 7.11 18.09 23.11
N PRO A 78 7.58 17.60 24.27
CA PRO A 78 9.01 17.49 24.55
C PRO A 78 9.74 16.63 23.51
N ARG A 79 11.01 16.96 23.25
CA ARG A 79 11.90 16.01 22.57
C ARG A 79 12.12 14.82 23.51
N ILE A 80 11.89 13.62 23.00
CA ILE A 80 12.20 12.38 23.71
C ILE A 80 13.70 12.31 23.97
N GLN A 81 14.07 11.96 25.20
CA GLN A 81 15.44 11.62 25.58
C GLN A 81 15.64 10.10 25.51
N ASN A 82 16.88 9.67 25.24
CA ASN A 82 17.22 8.26 25.27
C ASN A 82 17.59 7.88 26.70
N GLU A 83 16.70 7.15 27.36
CA GLU A 83 16.81 6.82 28.79
C GLU A 83 17.14 5.32 28.93
N VAL A 84 18.08 5.00 29.83
CA VAL A 84 18.48 3.61 30.10
C VAL A 84 17.26 2.83 30.64
N ASN A 85 17.18 1.53 30.32
CA ASN A 85 16.03 0.66 30.61
C ASN A 85 14.69 1.12 30.00
N THR A 86 14.70 1.92 28.93
CA THR A 86 13.51 2.11 28.09
C THR A 86 13.17 0.80 27.35
N LEU A 87 11.92 0.34 27.45
CA LEU A 87 11.40 -0.81 26.71
C LEU A 87 10.12 -0.43 25.94
N THR A 88 9.93 -1.03 24.76
CA THR A 88 8.59 -1.08 24.14
C THR A 88 7.66 -1.97 24.96
N LEU A 89 6.34 -1.82 24.76
CA LEU A 89 5.38 -2.68 25.46
C LEU A 89 5.47 -4.16 25.01
N SER A 90 6.00 -4.42 23.81
CA SER A 90 6.30 -5.77 23.32
C SER A 90 7.45 -6.39 24.11
N GLU A 91 8.59 -5.69 24.22
CA GLU A 91 9.76 -6.17 24.97
C GLU A 91 9.46 -6.30 26.46
N TYR A 92 8.70 -5.36 27.03
CA TYR A 92 8.24 -5.42 28.41
C TYR A 92 7.39 -6.68 28.67
N ASN A 93 6.38 -6.93 27.84
CA ASN A 93 5.52 -8.11 27.99
C ASN A 93 6.32 -9.41 27.79
N GLU A 94 7.19 -9.48 26.78
CA GLU A 94 8.02 -10.66 26.53
C GLU A 94 9.05 -10.95 27.62
N LYS A 95 9.68 -9.92 28.20
CA LYS A 95 10.65 -10.07 29.30
C LYS A 95 9.98 -10.54 30.60
N TYR A 96 8.80 -10.01 30.92
CA TYR A 96 8.16 -10.21 32.23
C TYR A 96 6.99 -11.22 32.24
N LYS A 97 6.63 -11.85 31.11
CA LYS A 97 5.55 -12.87 31.02
C LYS A 97 5.65 -14.08 31.97
N ARG A 98 6.80 -14.29 32.62
CA ARG A 98 7.03 -15.38 33.59
C ARG A 98 6.99 -14.93 35.06
N LEU A 99 6.71 -13.65 35.34
CA LEU A 99 6.57 -13.16 36.71
C LEU A 99 5.33 -13.77 37.40
N GLN A 100 5.50 -14.16 38.66
CA GLN A 100 4.44 -14.77 39.47
C GLN A 100 3.45 -13.71 39.99
N ALA A 101 2.19 -14.11 40.18
CA ALA A 101 1.14 -13.21 40.67
C ALA A 101 1.50 -12.60 42.03
N GLY A 102 1.49 -11.27 42.13
CA GLY A 102 1.91 -10.52 43.30
C GLY A 102 3.39 -10.12 43.36
N ALA A 103 4.25 -10.62 42.47
CA ALA A 103 5.67 -10.26 42.46
C ALA A 103 5.87 -8.78 42.07
N LYS A 104 6.85 -8.10 42.69
CA LYS A 104 7.31 -6.75 42.33
C LYS A 104 8.85 -6.76 42.34
N LEU A 105 9.48 -6.61 41.18
CA LEU A 105 10.93 -6.50 41.06
C LEU A 105 11.35 -5.10 41.53
N SER A 106 11.61 -4.96 42.82
CA SER A 106 11.91 -3.66 43.46
C SER A 106 13.40 -3.27 43.32
N ASP A 107 14.18 -4.17 42.75
CA ASP A 107 15.58 -4.08 42.35
C ASP A 107 15.77 -3.60 40.90
N GLU A 108 14.75 -3.78 40.04
CA GLU A 108 14.78 -3.36 38.64
C GLU A 108 13.84 -2.18 38.38
N THR A 109 14.30 -1.17 37.62
CA THR A 109 13.46 -0.10 37.10
C THR A 109 13.48 -0.06 35.58
N VAL A 110 12.33 0.26 34.99
CA VAL A 110 12.13 0.40 33.54
C VAL A 110 11.37 1.67 33.21
N LEU A 111 11.50 2.13 31.97
CA LEU A 111 10.66 3.16 31.39
C LEU A 111 9.84 2.56 30.24
N VAL A 112 8.52 2.68 30.32
CA VAL A 112 7.59 2.28 29.24
C VAL A 112 6.86 3.51 28.70
N ARG A 113 6.54 3.50 27.40
CA ARG A 113 5.92 4.63 26.69
C ARG A 113 4.78 4.12 25.80
N GLY A 114 3.65 4.83 25.78
CA GLY A 114 2.48 4.40 25.00
C GLY A 114 1.32 5.39 25.02
N ARG A 115 0.25 5.06 24.28
CA ARG A 115 -1.00 5.85 24.25
C ARG A 115 -1.93 5.42 25.38
N LEU A 116 -2.34 6.35 26.24
CA LEU A 116 -3.31 6.11 27.30
C LEU A 116 -4.70 5.81 26.72
N MET A 117 -5.18 4.57 26.86
CA MET A 117 -6.48 4.13 26.31
C MET A 117 -7.61 4.20 27.34
N SER A 118 -7.29 3.97 28.61
CA SER A 118 -8.17 4.11 29.76
C SER A 118 -7.38 4.48 31.02
N PHE A 119 -8.07 5.08 31.99
CA PHE A 119 -7.58 5.21 33.35
C PHE A 119 -8.74 5.16 34.34
N ARG A 120 -8.47 4.73 35.58
CA ARG A 120 -9.46 4.57 36.65
C ARG A 120 -8.84 4.99 37.99
N ILE A 121 -9.63 5.66 38.83
CA ILE A 121 -9.20 6.20 40.12
C ILE A 121 -9.89 5.43 41.23
N ALA A 122 -9.13 4.93 42.21
CA ALA A 122 -9.62 4.24 43.39
C ALA A 122 -9.26 5.05 44.66
N GLY A 123 -10.25 5.34 45.50
CA GLY A 123 -10.06 6.04 46.80
C GLY A 123 -9.41 7.43 46.73
N GLY A 124 -9.27 8.03 45.55
CA GLY A 124 -8.56 9.31 45.34
C GLY A 124 -7.04 9.27 45.52
N LYS A 125 -6.47 8.18 46.07
CA LYS A 125 -5.03 7.96 46.29
C LYS A 125 -4.38 6.93 45.37
N LEU A 126 -5.16 6.21 44.57
CA LEU A 126 -4.65 5.18 43.66
C LEU A 126 -5.20 5.42 42.25
N ILE A 127 -4.34 5.38 41.24
CA ILE A 127 -4.72 5.46 39.82
C ILE A 127 -4.18 4.20 39.13
N PHE A 128 -4.99 3.62 38.25
CA PHE A 128 -4.53 2.65 37.26
C PHE A 128 -4.66 3.27 35.86
N LEU A 129 -3.67 3.03 35.02
CA LEU A 129 -3.48 3.65 33.69
C LEU A 129 -3.22 2.52 32.68
N ASP A 130 -4.00 2.42 31.61
CA ASP A 130 -3.80 1.35 30.64
C ASP A 130 -3.25 1.95 29.33
N ILE A 131 -1.98 1.68 29.02
CA ILE A 131 -1.28 2.22 27.83
C ILE A 131 -1.15 1.18 26.70
N TYR A 132 -1.23 1.65 25.46
CA TYR A 132 -1.16 0.86 24.23
C TYR A 132 0.04 1.23 23.34
N GLN A 133 0.66 0.20 22.76
CA GLN A 133 1.66 0.31 21.70
C GLN A 133 1.60 -0.95 20.83
N ASP A 134 1.38 -0.79 19.52
CA ASP A 134 1.59 -1.81 18.48
C ASP A 134 0.97 -3.20 18.73
N GLY A 135 -0.19 -3.23 19.38
CA GLY A 135 -0.93 -4.45 19.73
C GLY A 135 -0.88 -4.79 21.22
N TYR A 136 0.17 -4.36 21.91
CA TYR A 136 0.43 -4.65 23.31
C TYR A 136 -0.22 -3.62 24.24
N MET A 137 -0.68 -4.09 25.40
CA MET A 137 -1.18 -3.28 26.51
C MET A 137 -0.29 -3.49 27.73
N VAL A 138 -0.07 -2.45 28.52
CA VAL A 138 0.54 -2.49 29.86
C VAL A 138 -0.25 -1.61 30.83
N GLN A 139 -0.52 -2.12 32.02
CA GLN A 139 -1.11 -1.33 33.11
C GLN A 139 -0.02 -0.61 33.92
N GLY A 140 -0.22 0.66 34.24
CA GLY A 140 0.56 1.40 35.23
C GLY A 140 -0.23 1.60 36.51
N ILE A 141 0.44 1.48 37.66
CA ILE A 141 -0.15 1.63 38.99
C ILE A 141 0.54 2.79 39.70
N CYS A 142 -0.21 3.86 39.98
CA CYS A 142 0.28 5.04 40.70
C CYS A 142 -0.40 5.13 42.06
N ASN A 143 0.30 4.76 43.14
CA ASN A 143 -0.15 4.95 44.52
C ASN A 143 0.45 6.24 45.09
N GLN A 144 -0.39 7.14 45.62
CA GLN A 144 0.06 8.42 46.18
C GLN A 144 1.03 8.24 47.35
N ALA A 145 0.84 7.22 48.20
CA ALA A 145 1.70 7.01 49.35
C ALA A 145 3.13 6.61 48.97
N ASP A 146 3.28 5.69 48.00
CA ASP A 146 4.58 5.32 47.44
C ASP A 146 5.21 6.49 46.67
N LEU A 147 4.44 7.24 45.88
CA LEU A 147 4.96 8.41 45.17
C LEU A 147 5.37 9.56 46.10
N ASP A 148 4.77 9.69 47.29
CA ASP A 148 5.27 10.59 48.35
C ASP A 148 6.64 10.09 48.85
N ALA A 149 6.74 8.80 49.17
CA ALA A 149 7.96 8.19 49.72
C ALA A 149 9.15 8.13 48.74
N PHE A 150 8.89 7.91 47.44
CA PHE A 150 9.93 7.79 46.42
C PHE A 150 10.27 9.10 45.69
N SER A 151 9.29 9.99 45.48
CA SER A 151 9.47 11.21 44.67
C SER A 151 8.82 12.48 45.25
N GLY A 152 8.42 12.48 46.52
CA GLY A 152 7.91 13.67 47.23
C GLY A 152 6.57 14.19 46.71
N ILE A 153 5.78 13.32 46.06
CA ILE A 153 4.56 13.70 45.38
C ILE A 153 3.40 13.90 46.37
N SER A 154 3.27 15.15 46.81
CA SER A 154 2.12 15.61 47.60
C SER A 154 0.77 15.21 46.98
N THR A 155 -0.22 14.99 47.85
CA THR A 155 -1.61 14.67 47.45
C THR A 155 -2.20 15.67 46.45
N ARG A 156 -1.77 16.94 46.47
CA ARG A 156 -2.19 17.94 45.48
C ARG A 156 -1.58 17.69 44.11
N ALA A 157 -0.26 17.50 44.02
CA ALA A 157 0.42 17.21 42.75
C ALA A 157 -0.11 15.91 42.11
N PHE A 158 -0.38 14.89 42.92
CA PHE A 158 -1.04 13.66 42.47
C PHE A 158 -2.44 13.91 41.87
N LYS A 159 -3.25 14.75 42.54
CA LYS A 159 -4.60 15.12 42.08
C LYS A 159 -4.57 15.93 40.78
N ASP A 160 -3.73 16.95 40.72
CA ASP A 160 -3.57 17.80 39.54
C ASP A 160 -3.04 16.97 38.34
N CYS A 161 -2.26 15.91 38.60
CA CYS A 161 -1.75 15.01 37.58
C CYS A 161 -2.80 14.11 36.91
N TRP A 162 -3.80 13.58 37.62
CA TRP A 162 -4.88 12.83 36.95
C TRP A 162 -5.92 13.75 36.31
N GLN A 163 -6.07 14.99 36.79
CA GLN A 163 -6.97 15.98 36.16
C GLN A 163 -6.51 16.49 34.79
N LYS A 164 -5.20 16.47 34.51
CA LYS A 164 -4.64 16.81 33.18
C LYS A 164 -4.67 15.64 32.18
N LEU A 165 -4.84 14.39 32.60
CA LEU A 165 -4.80 13.21 31.72
C LEU A 165 -6.11 13.00 30.97
N GLN A 166 -6.01 12.51 29.73
CA GLN A 166 -7.15 12.18 28.87
C GLN A 166 -6.84 10.95 28.00
N ARG A 167 -7.87 10.13 27.71
CA ARG A 167 -7.82 9.09 26.68
C ARG A 167 -7.26 9.66 25.37
N GLY A 168 -6.20 9.03 24.88
CA GLY A 168 -5.47 9.39 23.67
C GLY A 168 -4.13 10.08 23.91
N ASP A 169 -3.87 10.64 25.09
CA ASP A 169 -2.57 11.22 25.44
C ASP A 169 -1.47 10.17 25.29
N PHE A 170 -0.33 10.52 24.70
CA PHE A 170 0.89 9.71 24.83
C PHE A 170 1.59 10.05 26.15
N ILE A 171 1.92 9.02 26.92
CA ILE A 171 2.59 9.16 28.22
C ILE A 171 3.81 8.23 28.34
N SER A 172 4.76 8.60 29.19
CA SER A 172 5.72 7.67 29.78
C SER A 172 5.30 7.27 31.20
N MET A 173 5.73 6.10 31.63
CA MET A 173 5.63 5.62 33.01
C MET A 173 6.96 4.98 33.41
N TYR A 174 7.52 5.42 34.54
CA TYR A 174 8.79 4.93 35.10
C TYR A 174 8.53 4.21 36.42
N GLY A 175 9.15 3.04 36.62
CA GLY A 175 9.00 2.27 37.84
C GLY A 175 9.33 0.78 37.72
N HIS A 176 8.80 0.00 38.64
CA HIS A 176 9.16 -1.41 38.85
C HIS A 176 8.26 -2.39 38.09
N PRO A 177 8.81 -3.47 37.50
CA PRO A 177 8.01 -4.58 37.00
C PRO A 177 7.16 -5.24 38.10
N HIS A 178 5.88 -5.44 37.85
CA HIS A 178 4.92 -5.99 38.82
C HIS A 178 3.85 -6.88 38.15
N VAL A 179 3.33 -7.88 38.88
CA VAL A 179 2.10 -8.59 38.50
C VAL A 179 1.10 -8.50 39.64
N THR A 180 -0.13 -8.10 39.36
CA THR A 180 -1.15 -7.93 40.42
C THR A 180 -1.54 -9.25 41.07
N LYS A 181 -2.01 -9.21 42.33
CA LYS A 181 -2.47 -10.39 43.11
C LYS A 181 -3.86 -10.92 42.69
N GLN A 182 -4.38 -10.55 41.52
CA GLN A 182 -5.66 -11.04 41.03
C GLN A 182 -5.54 -12.45 40.43
N SER A 183 -6.63 -13.21 40.34
CA SER A 183 -6.65 -14.63 39.96
C SER A 183 -6.14 -14.97 38.54
N LYS A 184 -5.85 -13.96 37.71
CA LYS A 184 -5.18 -14.13 36.41
C LYS A 184 -3.83 -13.40 36.28
N GLY A 185 -3.42 -12.62 37.28
CA GLY A 185 -2.16 -11.85 37.30
C GLY A 185 -2.03 -10.82 36.16
N GLU A 186 -2.44 -9.57 36.39
CA GLU A 186 -2.26 -8.52 35.38
C GLU A 186 -0.84 -7.94 35.42
N LEU A 187 -0.07 -8.14 34.34
CA LEU A 187 1.27 -7.58 34.20
C LEU A 187 1.20 -6.05 34.13
N SER A 188 1.91 -5.41 35.05
CA SER A 188 1.79 -3.99 35.36
C SER A 188 3.16 -3.37 35.65
N ILE A 189 3.29 -2.06 35.53
CA ILE A 189 4.41 -1.29 36.06
C ILE A 189 3.95 -0.54 37.33
N TYR A 190 4.71 -0.68 38.41
CA TYR A 190 4.47 0.02 39.68
C TYR A 190 5.24 1.34 39.66
N CYS A 191 4.56 2.44 39.41
CA CYS A 191 5.17 3.73 39.09
C CYS A 191 5.89 4.35 40.29
N LEU A 192 7.13 4.81 40.07
CA LEU A 192 7.94 5.56 41.03
C LEU A 192 7.82 7.08 40.87
N GLU A 193 7.33 7.52 39.71
CA GLU A 193 7.10 8.92 39.37
C GLU A 193 5.68 9.14 38.79
N LEU A 194 5.25 10.39 38.73
CA LEU A 194 4.03 10.76 38.03
C LEU A 194 4.21 10.63 36.51
N PRO A 195 3.24 10.04 35.77
CA PRO A 195 3.33 9.90 34.32
C PRO A 195 3.54 11.24 33.59
N GLN A 196 4.57 11.27 32.75
CA GLN A 196 4.89 12.44 31.92
C GLN A 196 4.08 12.39 30.63
N VAL A 197 3.38 13.48 30.28
CA VAL A 197 2.69 13.60 28.99
C VAL A 197 3.70 13.98 27.91
N LEU A 198 3.88 13.10 26.93
CA LEU A 198 4.81 13.27 25.79
C LEU A 198 4.14 13.95 24.60
N ALA A 199 2.85 13.69 24.38
CA ALA A 199 2.03 14.40 23.40
C ALA A 199 0.55 14.34 23.82
N PRO A 200 -0.07 15.46 24.24
CA PRO A 200 -1.46 15.48 24.65
C PRO A 200 -2.41 15.31 23.46
N SER A 201 -3.47 14.52 23.65
CA SER A 201 -4.55 14.41 22.68
C SER A 201 -5.48 15.61 22.80
N ILE A 202 -5.39 16.50 21.81
CA ILE A 202 -6.20 17.72 21.71
C ILE A 202 -7.67 17.37 21.36
N SER A 203 -7.87 16.37 20.50
CA SER A 203 -9.16 15.74 20.23
C SER A 203 -9.42 14.59 21.20
N LEU A 204 -10.68 14.35 21.57
CA LEU A 204 -11.08 13.18 22.34
C LEU A 204 -11.26 11.98 21.39
N ILE A 205 -10.50 10.90 21.59
CA ILE A 205 -10.67 9.65 20.83
C ILE A 205 -12.01 9.01 21.24
N PRO A 206 -12.92 8.70 20.29
CA PRO A 206 -14.19 8.06 20.62
C PRO A 206 -14.01 6.69 21.29
N ARG A 207 -15.02 6.23 22.02
CA ARG A 207 -15.04 4.83 22.52
C ARG A 207 -15.33 3.83 21.41
N VAL A 208 -16.23 4.18 20.49
CA VAL A 208 -16.71 3.37 19.36
C VAL A 208 -16.86 4.28 18.13
N LEU A 209 -16.61 3.75 16.93
CA LEU A 209 -16.87 4.48 15.68
C LEU A 209 -17.43 3.52 14.62
N GLU A 210 -18.76 3.48 14.50
CA GLU A 210 -19.48 2.56 13.60
C GLU A 210 -19.83 3.19 12.24
N ASP A 211 -20.25 4.47 12.22
CA ASP A 211 -20.73 5.17 11.02
C ASP A 211 -19.74 5.07 9.84
N PRO A 212 -20.06 4.32 8.76
CA PRO A 212 -19.08 4.01 7.72
C PRO A 212 -18.51 5.24 7.03
N GLU A 213 -19.33 6.28 6.82
CA GLU A 213 -18.91 7.55 6.23
C GLU A 213 -17.85 8.26 7.11
N THR A 214 -18.07 8.31 8.41
CA THR A 214 -17.13 8.92 9.37
C THR A 214 -15.87 8.08 9.54
N ARG A 215 -15.98 6.74 9.56
CA ARG A 215 -14.82 5.82 9.53
C ARG A 215 -13.96 6.05 8.28
N MET A 216 -14.60 6.10 7.11
CA MET A 216 -13.94 6.31 5.81
C MET A 216 -13.20 7.65 5.72
N ARG A 217 -13.76 8.74 6.27
CA ARG A 217 -13.08 10.06 6.33
C ARG A 217 -12.03 10.19 7.43
N ASN A 218 -12.14 9.42 8.51
CA ASN A 218 -11.27 9.51 9.69
C ASN A 218 -10.58 8.17 9.92
N ARG A 219 -9.98 7.60 8.87
CA ARG A 219 -9.41 6.25 8.86
C ARG A 219 -8.34 6.01 9.94
N HIS A 220 -7.61 7.05 10.33
CA HIS A 220 -6.69 7.02 11.48
C HIS A 220 -7.41 6.94 12.84
N VAL A 221 -8.63 7.48 12.97
CA VAL A 221 -9.49 7.29 14.15
C VAL A 221 -10.15 5.91 14.13
N ASP A 222 -10.56 5.41 12.95
CA ASP A 222 -11.06 4.05 12.75
C ASP A 222 -10.05 3.01 13.27
N MET A 223 -8.78 3.12 12.86
CA MET A 223 -7.68 2.27 13.36
C MET A 223 -7.37 2.42 14.85
N LEU A 224 -7.76 3.52 15.51
CA LEU A 224 -7.55 3.73 16.96
C LEU A 224 -8.65 3.13 17.84
N VAL A 225 -9.77 2.70 17.27
CA VAL A 225 -10.95 2.23 18.04
C VAL A 225 -11.55 0.92 17.55
N ASN A 226 -11.30 0.52 16.30
CA ASN A 226 -11.75 -0.74 15.72
C ASN A 226 -10.52 -1.63 15.43
N PRO A 227 -10.14 -2.57 16.34
CA PRO A 227 -8.95 -3.41 16.17
C PRO A 227 -8.89 -4.11 14.82
N ARG A 228 -10.04 -4.61 14.31
CA ARG A 228 -10.13 -5.29 13.01
C ARG A 228 -9.71 -4.43 11.84
N THR A 229 -9.90 -3.10 11.88
CA THR A 229 -9.29 -2.23 10.85
C THR A 229 -7.77 -2.29 10.95
N SER A 230 -7.20 -2.08 12.15
CA SER A 230 -5.74 -2.06 12.32
C SER A 230 -5.09 -3.42 12.00
N ASP A 231 -5.72 -4.53 12.38
CA ASP A 231 -5.20 -5.88 12.16
C ASP A 231 -5.29 -6.29 10.68
N THR A 232 -6.30 -5.81 9.94
CA THR A 232 -6.39 -5.98 8.48
C THR A 232 -5.22 -5.30 7.77
N ILE A 233 -4.80 -4.12 8.23
CA ILE A 233 -3.62 -3.43 7.67
C ILE A 233 -2.30 -4.08 8.12
N ARG A 234 -2.24 -4.65 9.34
CA ARG A 234 -1.07 -5.44 9.79
C ARG A 234 -0.91 -6.73 8.97
N ILE A 235 -1.96 -7.53 8.79
CA ILE A 235 -1.87 -8.80 8.05
C ILE A 235 -1.51 -8.57 6.58
N ARG A 236 -1.90 -7.44 5.95
CA ARG A 236 -1.38 -7.04 4.63
C ARG A 236 0.15 -7.03 4.60
N SER A 237 0.80 -6.45 5.61
CA SER A 237 2.26 -6.40 5.70
C SER A 237 2.88 -7.80 5.82
N HIS A 238 2.29 -8.66 6.67
CA HIS A 238 2.76 -10.04 6.82
C HIS A 238 2.56 -10.89 5.56
N ILE A 239 1.43 -10.73 4.85
CA ILE A 239 1.15 -11.42 3.58
C ILE A 239 2.15 -10.99 2.50
N ILE A 240 2.40 -9.69 2.35
CA ILE A 240 3.40 -9.16 1.40
C ILE A 240 4.80 -9.68 1.73
N GLN A 241 5.19 -9.71 3.01
CA GLN A 241 6.50 -10.24 3.40
C GLN A 241 6.61 -11.75 3.18
N TYR A 242 5.53 -12.50 3.39
CA TYR A 242 5.50 -13.93 3.15
C TYR A 242 5.67 -14.27 1.66
N ILE A 243 4.93 -13.59 0.77
CA ILE A 243 5.03 -13.78 -0.68
C ILE A 243 6.46 -13.45 -1.16
N ARG A 244 7.05 -12.37 -0.64
CA ARG A 244 8.46 -12.03 -0.90
C ARG A 244 9.41 -13.14 -0.45
N ASN A 245 9.31 -13.60 0.80
CA ASN A 245 10.18 -14.67 1.31
C ASN A 245 10.05 -15.97 0.50
N PHE A 246 8.82 -16.40 0.22
CA PHE A 246 8.54 -17.61 -0.56
C PHE A 246 9.20 -17.61 -1.95
N LEU A 247 9.24 -16.45 -2.62
CA LEU A 247 9.90 -16.29 -3.92
C LEU A 247 11.43 -16.17 -3.79
N LEU A 248 11.93 -15.47 -2.77
CA LEU A 248 13.38 -15.39 -2.48
C LEU A 248 13.98 -16.77 -2.10
N GLU A 249 13.21 -17.62 -1.41
CA GLU A 249 13.61 -18.99 -1.07
C GLU A 249 13.81 -19.84 -2.34
N ASP A 250 12.89 -19.76 -3.32
CA ASP A 250 13.06 -20.35 -4.66
C ASP A 250 13.92 -19.46 -5.61
N GLN A 251 14.84 -18.68 -5.06
CA GLN A 251 15.89 -17.93 -5.78
C GLN A 251 15.39 -16.95 -6.86
N PHE A 252 14.18 -16.38 -6.71
CA PHE A 252 13.73 -15.28 -7.57
C PHE A 252 14.41 -13.96 -7.21
N LEU A 253 14.70 -13.14 -8.23
CA LEU A 253 15.17 -11.77 -8.04
C LEU A 253 13.99 -10.79 -7.94
N GLU A 254 13.92 -10.01 -6.86
CA GLU A 254 12.97 -8.90 -6.75
C GLU A 254 13.44 -7.71 -7.59
N VAL A 255 12.58 -7.24 -8.50
CA VAL A 255 12.89 -6.17 -9.46
C VAL A 255 11.83 -5.06 -9.43
N GLN A 256 12.15 -3.92 -10.05
CA GLN A 256 11.22 -2.79 -10.21
C GLN A 256 11.21 -2.35 -11.67
N THR A 257 10.04 -2.43 -12.31
CA THR A 257 9.86 -2.08 -13.72
C THR A 257 9.21 -0.68 -13.88
N PRO A 258 9.24 -0.06 -15.07
CA PRO A 258 8.71 1.29 -15.28
C PRO A 258 7.21 1.42 -14.95
N ILE A 259 6.88 2.30 -14.00
CA ILE A 259 5.49 2.66 -13.66
C ILE A 259 4.85 3.56 -14.73
N VAL A 260 5.67 4.36 -15.43
CA VAL A 260 5.25 5.28 -16.50
C VAL A 260 5.95 4.89 -17.80
N ALA A 261 5.20 4.79 -18.89
CA ALA A 261 5.69 4.40 -20.22
C ALA A 261 4.97 5.16 -21.34
N ASP A 262 5.42 5.00 -22.59
CA ASP A 262 4.81 5.61 -23.79
C ASP A 262 3.41 5.03 -24.09
N SER A 263 3.19 3.78 -23.68
CA SER A 263 1.93 3.04 -23.76
C SER A 263 1.79 2.10 -22.56
N ALA A 264 0.60 1.51 -22.37
CA ALA A 264 0.37 0.48 -21.35
C ALA A 264 0.02 -0.86 -22.02
N GLY A 265 0.61 -1.94 -21.52
CA GLY A 265 0.39 -3.32 -21.97
C GLY A 265 0.49 -4.31 -20.81
N GLY A 266 0.43 -5.61 -21.10
CA GLY A 266 0.38 -6.68 -20.09
C GLY A 266 -1.00 -6.89 -19.44
N ALA A 267 -2.03 -6.15 -19.88
CA ALA A 267 -3.42 -6.44 -19.54
C ALA A 267 -4.38 -5.80 -20.56
N ILE A 268 -5.56 -6.38 -20.72
CA ILE A 268 -6.71 -5.67 -21.31
C ILE A 268 -7.32 -4.84 -20.18
N ALA A 269 -7.02 -3.54 -20.19
CA ALA A 269 -7.40 -2.60 -19.14
C ALA A 269 -7.31 -1.16 -19.66
N ARG A 270 -8.13 -0.24 -19.14
CA ARG A 270 -8.07 1.17 -19.54
C ARG A 270 -6.98 1.89 -18.73
N PRO A 271 -5.93 2.48 -19.35
CA PRO A 271 -4.88 3.14 -18.58
C PRO A 271 -5.27 4.53 -18.06
N PHE A 272 -4.54 5.02 -17.05
CA PHE A 272 -4.43 6.44 -16.75
C PHE A 272 -3.37 7.08 -17.64
N THR A 273 -3.68 8.23 -18.24
CA THR A 273 -2.76 8.98 -19.12
C THR A 273 -2.25 10.24 -18.45
N THR A 274 -0.99 10.61 -18.72
CA THR A 274 -0.29 11.79 -18.20
C THR A 274 0.60 12.42 -19.28
N VAL A 275 1.29 13.52 -18.97
CA VAL A 275 2.27 14.19 -19.83
C VAL A 275 3.46 14.62 -18.97
N ALA A 276 4.68 14.37 -19.43
CA ALA A 276 5.90 14.83 -18.75
C ALA A 276 6.31 16.23 -19.26
N THR A 277 6.85 17.08 -18.39
CA THR A 277 7.26 18.45 -18.78
C THR A 277 8.35 18.47 -19.85
N GLU A 278 9.25 17.48 -19.85
CA GLU A 278 10.32 17.31 -20.86
C GLU A 278 9.77 16.78 -22.20
N PHE A 279 8.62 16.11 -22.18
CA PHE A 279 7.99 15.47 -23.33
C PHE A 279 6.54 15.96 -23.49
N SER A 280 6.35 17.28 -23.56
CA SER A 280 5.03 17.94 -23.63
C SER A 280 4.13 17.39 -24.74
N ASP A 281 4.76 16.94 -25.82
CA ASP A 281 4.10 16.54 -27.07
C ASP A 281 3.80 15.03 -27.10
N LYS A 282 4.16 14.29 -26.03
CA LYS A 282 3.86 12.87 -25.83
C LYS A 282 2.87 12.66 -24.70
N GLN A 283 1.80 11.93 -24.99
CA GLN A 283 0.96 11.32 -23.97
C GLN A 283 1.66 10.06 -23.46
N LEU A 284 1.83 9.98 -22.14
CA LEU A 284 2.37 8.81 -21.43
C LEU A 284 1.24 8.09 -20.70
N ALA A 285 1.44 6.82 -20.37
CA ALA A 285 0.51 6.00 -19.60
C ALA A 285 1.12 5.52 -18.27
N LEU A 286 0.28 5.33 -17.25
CA LEU A 286 0.60 4.50 -16.10
C LEU A 286 0.39 3.02 -16.46
N ARG A 287 1.27 2.13 -15.97
CA ARG A 287 1.20 0.69 -16.29
C ARG A 287 -0.08 0.02 -15.75
N VAL A 288 -0.63 -0.89 -16.54
CA VAL A 288 -1.77 -1.77 -16.16
C VAL A 288 -1.32 -3.13 -15.62
N ALA A 289 -0.09 -3.54 -15.96
CA ALA A 289 0.69 -4.67 -15.41
C ALA A 289 2.20 -4.45 -15.71
N PRO A 290 3.14 -5.02 -14.93
CA PRO A 290 4.57 -5.08 -15.24
C PRO A 290 5.00 -6.18 -16.24
N GLU A 291 4.20 -7.24 -16.45
CA GLU A 291 4.42 -8.38 -17.38
C GLU A 291 5.47 -8.20 -18.50
N ILE A 292 5.25 -7.27 -19.44
CA ILE A 292 6.09 -7.08 -20.65
C ILE A 292 7.55 -6.76 -20.27
N TRP A 293 7.75 -6.02 -19.19
CA TRP A 293 9.08 -5.70 -18.68
C TRP A 293 9.71 -6.87 -17.94
N LEU A 294 8.93 -7.68 -17.23
CA LEU A 294 9.42 -8.87 -16.54
C LEU A 294 9.88 -9.94 -17.55
N LYS A 295 9.12 -10.19 -18.62
CA LYS A 295 9.55 -11.06 -19.74
C LYS A 295 10.81 -10.55 -20.45
N ARG A 296 10.99 -9.22 -20.58
CA ARG A 296 12.25 -8.63 -21.08
C ARG A 296 13.45 -8.89 -20.17
N LEU A 297 13.26 -9.06 -18.87
CA LEU A 297 14.34 -9.45 -17.94
C LEU A 297 14.66 -10.95 -18.04
N ILE A 298 13.67 -11.81 -18.30
CA ILE A 298 13.92 -13.23 -18.66
C ILE A 298 14.79 -13.31 -19.91
N ILE A 299 14.43 -12.59 -20.98
CA ILE A 299 15.22 -12.50 -22.23
C ILE A 299 16.63 -11.92 -21.97
N GLY A 300 16.76 -11.04 -20.98
CA GLY A 300 18.03 -10.52 -20.47
C GLY A 300 18.89 -11.52 -19.67
N GLY A 301 18.47 -12.78 -19.54
CA GLY A 301 19.20 -13.85 -18.85
C GLY A 301 18.90 -13.96 -17.35
N MET A 302 17.75 -13.45 -16.87
CA MET A 302 17.32 -13.60 -15.48
C MET A 302 16.25 -14.68 -15.38
N ASP A 303 16.63 -15.95 -15.18
CA ASP A 303 15.70 -17.11 -15.19
C ASP A 303 14.49 -17.02 -14.24
N ARG A 304 14.56 -16.16 -13.20
CA ARG A 304 13.56 -16.03 -12.13
C ARG A 304 13.45 -14.58 -11.66
N VAL A 305 12.37 -13.89 -12.02
CA VAL A 305 12.12 -12.49 -11.59
C VAL A 305 10.72 -12.30 -11.02
N PHE A 306 10.57 -11.38 -10.06
CA PHE A 306 9.26 -10.96 -9.58
C PHE A 306 9.22 -9.47 -9.22
N GLU A 307 8.03 -8.87 -9.30
CA GLU A 307 7.75 -7.55 -8.76
C GLU A 307 6.49 -7.58 -7.88
N ILE A 308 6.60 -7.03 -6.66
CA ILE A 308 5.46 -6.64 -5.82
C ILE A 308 5.32 -5.13 -5.93
N GLY A 309 4.31 -4.64 -6.64
CA GLY A 309 4.20 -3.23 -6.99
C GLY A 309 2.80 -2.74 -7.35
N PRO A 310 2.63 -1.43 -7.57
CA PRO A 310 1.35 -0.87 -7.94
C PRO A 310 1.04 -1.08 -9.43
N ALA A 311 -0.24 -1.31 -9.73
CA ALA A 311 -0.83 -1.27 -11.06
C ALA A 311 -2.00 -0.28 -11.08
N PHE A 312 -2.25 0.33 -12.25
CA PHE A 312 -3.16 1.48 -12.38
C PHE A 312 -4.18 1.26 -13.49
N ARG A 313 -5.47 1.20 -13.15
CA ARG A 313 -6.57 0.94 -14.08
C ARG A 313 -7.70 1.95 -13.92
N ASN A 314 -8.02 2.64 -15.01
CA ASN A 314 -8.93 3.78 -15.12
C ASN A 314 -10.37 3.29 -15.36
N GLU A 315 -10.83 2.45 -14.45
CA GLU A 315 -12.04 1.61 -14.52
C GLU A 315 -13.05 1.98 -13.41
N GLY A 316 -14.07 1.15 -13.19
CA GLY A 316 -15.10 1.35 -12.17
C GLY A 316 -14.61 1.25 -10.72
N LEU A 317 -15.45 1.75 -9.79
CA LEU A 317 -15.27 1.59 -8.35
C LEU A 317 -16.36 0.69 -7.78
N ASP A 318 -16.00 -0.47 -7.23
CA ASP A 318 -16.96 -1.41 -6.64
C ASP A 318 -16.47 -2.00 -5.29
N ALA A 319 -16.81 -3.25 -4.99
CA ALA A 319 -16.37 -3.96 -3.79
C ALA A 319 -14.97 -4.60 -3.92
N THR A 320 -14.47 -4.81 -5.13
CA THR A 320 -13.25 -5.56 -5.46
C THR A 320 -12.26 -4.77 -6.31
N HIS A 321 -12.69 -3.68 -6.93
CA HIS A 321 -11.87 -2.84 -7.81
C HIS A 321 -11.63 -1.44 -7.22
N ASN A 322 -10.37 -1.02 -7.27
CA ASN A 322 -9.90 0.33 -6.97
C ASN A 322 -8.84 0.72 -8.03
N PRO A 323 -8.72 2.00 -8.43
CA PRO A 323 -7.99 2.36 -9.65
C PRO A 323 -6.46 2.31 -9.48
N GLU A 324 -6.00 2.23 -8.24
CA GLU A 324 -4.66 1.83 -7.82
C GLU A 324 -4.79 0.56 -6.96
N PHE A 325 -3.99 -0.46 -7.23
CA PHE A 325 -3.97 -1.72 -6.46
C PHE A 325 -2.57 -2.33 -6.50
N THR A 326 -2.27 -3.27 -5.60
CA THR A 326 -0.96 -3.96 -5.55
C THR A 326 -1.06 -5.33 -6.21
N THR A 327 -0.23 -5.60 -7.22
CA THR A 327 -0.02 -6.95 -7.74
C THR A 327 1.26 -7.57 -7.16
N CYS A 328 1.31 -8.90 -7.17
CA CYS A 328 2.56 -9.64 -7.26
C CYS A 328 2.55 -10.34 -8.61
N GLU A 329 3.58 -10.15 -9.42
CA GLU A 329 3.79 -10.87 -10.68
C GLU A 329 5.18 -11.50 -10.68
N PHE A 330 5.28 -12.77 -11.09
CA PHE A 330 6.54 -13.51 -11.20
C PHE A 330 6.63 -14.30 -12.50
N TYR A 331 7.85 -14.47 -13.01
CA TYR A 331 8.15 -15.21 -14.24
C TYR A 331 9.34 -16.13 -13.99
N LYS A 332 9.22 -17.38 -14.42
CA LYS A 332 10.18 -18.46 -14.15
C LYS A 332 10.43 -19.29 -15.41
N SER A 333 11.67 -19.28 -15.89
CA SER A 333 12.08 -20.12 -17.02
C SER A 333 12.00 -21.59 -16.66
N PHE A 334 11.59 -22.39 -17.65
CA PHE A 334 11.39 -23.84 -17.60
C PHE A 334 10.35 -24.33 -16.57
N ALA A 335 9.40 -23.48 -16.16
CA ALA A 335 8.20 -23.88 -15.41
C ALA A 335 7.01 -24.13 -16.36
N ASP A 336 6.25 -25.19 -16.12
CA ASP A 336 4.98 -25.50 -16.83
C ASP A 336 3.74 -25.02 -16.06
N LEU A 337 2.54 -25.24 -16.60
CA LEU A 337 1.30 -24.87 -15.91
C LEU A 337 1.08 -25.63 -14.58
N ASN A 338 1.62 -26.84 -14.42
CA ASN A 338 1.52 -27.62 -13.18
C ASN A 338 2.47 -27.09 -12.09
N ASP A 339 3.68 -26.65 -12.45
CA ASP A 339 4.59 -25.94 -11.55
C ASP A 339 3.92 -24.69 -10.99
N LEU A 340 3.31 -23.87 -11.84
CA LEU A 340 2.62 -22.64 -11.45
C LEU A 340 1.44 -22.93 -10.49
N MET A 341 0.64 -23.96 -10.78
CA MET A 341 -0.42 -24.41 -9.86
C MET A 341 0.16 -24.90 -8.53
N SER A 342 1.20 -25.74 -8.54
CA SER A 342 1.81 -26.28 -7.32
C SER A 342 2.48 -25.19 -6.47
N MET A 343 3.12 -24.20 -7.08
CA MET A 343 3.66 -23.02 -6.39
C MET A 343 2.54 -22.19 -5.76
N THR A 344 1.41 -22.02 -6.46
CA THR A 344 0.24 -21.30 -5.93
C THR A 344 -0.38 -22.02 -4.73
N GLU A 345 -0.60 -23.33 -4.81
CA GLU A 345 -1.13 -24.17 -3.72
C GLU A 345 -0.27 -24.05 -2.45
N LYS A 346 1.06 -24.17 -2.61
CA LYS A 346 2.03 -23.98 -1.51
C LYS A 346 2.00 -22.57 -0.93
N MET A 347 1.92 -21.55 -1.78
CA MET A 347 1.86 -20.15 -1.34
C MET A 347 0.59 -19.86 -0.53
N VAL A 348 -0.58 -20.28 -1.02
CA VAL A 348 -1.88 -20.01 -0.36
C VAL A 348 -2.01 -20.77 0.96
N SER A 349 -1.63 -22.05 1.03
CA SER A 349 -1.64 -22.83 2.27
C SER A 349 -0.63 -22.28 3.31
N GLY A 350 0.53 -21.82 2.85
CA GLY A 350 1.52 -21.13 3.69
C GLY A 350 1.01 -19.81 4.27
N ILE A 351 0.31 -19.00 3.47
CA ILE A 351 -0.34 -17.76 3.97
C ILE A 351 -1.45 -18.11 4.99
N ALA A 352 -2.26 -19.16 4.75
CA ALA A 352 -3.25 -19.61 5.72
C ALA A 352 -2.59 -19.97 7.07
N SER A 353 -1.51 -20.74 7.02
CA SER A 353 -0.72 -21.12 8.21
C SER A 353 -0.17 -19.91 8.97
N LEU A 354 0.38 -18.93 8.24
CA LEU A 354 0.84 -17.65 8.80
C LEU A 354 -0.29 -16.88 9.50
N VAL A 355 -1.47 -16.80 8.89
CA VAL A 355 -2.62 -16.07 9.44
C VAL A 355 -3.14 -16.74 10.73
N SER A 356 -3.24 -18.08 10.76
CA SER A 356 -3.59 -18.83 11.98
C SER A 356 -2.55 -18.72 13.10
N VAL A 357 -1.28 -18.44 12.79
CA VAL A 357 -0.26 -18.09 13.79
C VAL A 357 -0.43 -16.64 14.29
N GLN A 358 -0.45 -15.66 13.38
CA GLN A 358 -0.55 -14.23 13.72
C GLN A 358 -1.81 -13.85 14.49
N ARG A 359 -2.89 -14.62 14.32
CA ARG A 359 -4.14 -14.45 15.09
C ARG A 359 -4.05 -14.83 16.57
N LYS A 360 -3.10 -15.67 16.97
CA LYS A 360 -2.89 -16.01 18.39
C LYS A 360 -2.36 -14.80 19.15
N HIS A 361 -1.40 -14.09 18.56
CA HIS A 361 -0.96 -12.76 18.95
C HIS A 361 -0.16 -12.13 17.78
N PRO A 362 -0.32 -10.83 17.44
CA PRO A 362 -1.21 -9.84 18.04
C PRO A 362 -2.58 -9.68 17.33
N LEU A 363 -2.86 -10.38 16.22
CA LEU A 363 -3.95 -10.06 15.30
C LEU A 363 -5.29 -10.76 15.62
N TYR A 364 -5.67 -10.77 16.89
CA TYR A 364 -6.78 -11.56 17.44
C TYR A 364 -8.17 -11.24 16.87
N SER A 365 -8.33 -10.13 16.14
CA SER A 365 -9.64 -9.68 15.62
C SER A 365 -9.95 -10.13 14.17
N LEU A 366 -9.06 -10.95 13.57
CA LEU A 366 -9.23 -11.55 12.24
C LEU A 366 -9.97 -12.91 12.31
N PRO A 367 -10.70 -13.32 11.26
CA PRO A 367 -11.34 -14.65 11.19
C PRO A 367 -10.31 -15.77 11.02
N GLU A 368 -10.68 -17.00 11.39
CA GLU A 368 -9.89 -18.18 11.00
C GLU A 368 -9.85 -18.30 9.46
N PRO A 369 -8.71 -18.62 8.84
CA PRO A 369 -8.66 -19.04 7.45
C PRO A 369 -9.58 -20.24 7.19
N ASP A 370 -10.16 -20.29 5.99
CA ASP A 370 -10.96 -21.43 5.56
C ASP A 370 -10.06 -22.68 5.40
N PRO A 371 -10.37 -23.83 6.03
CA PRO A 371 -9.55 -25.04 5.92
C PRO A 371 -9.34 -25.52 4.48
N SER A 372 -10.26 -25.23 3.56
CA SER A 372 -10.13 -25.59 2.15
C SER A 372 -8.92 -24.93 1.47
N LEU A 373 -8.41 -23.82 2.01
CA LEU A 373 -7.19 -23.14 1.52
C LEU A 373 -5.93 -24.01 1.67
N SER A 374 -5.96 -25.04 2.52
CA SER A 374 -4.88 -26.05 2.63
C SER A 374 -5.29 -27.45 2.14
N ALA A 375 -6.52 -27.62 1.63
CA ALA A 375 -7.00 -28.87 1.05
C ALA A 375 -6.50 -29.00 -0.39
N THR A 376 -5.23 -29.39 -0.54
CA THR A 376 -4.53 -29.55 -1.83
C THR A 376 -4.53 -31.02 -2.28
N PRO A 377 -4.49 -31.32 -3.59
CA PRO A 377 -4.56 -30.39 -4.72
C PRO A 377 -5.96 -29.77 -4.90
N TYR A 378 -6.03 -28.55 -5.43
CA TYR A 378 -7.30 -27.86 -5.67
C TYR A 378 -8.06 -28.47 -6.86
N LYS A 379 -9.40 -28.30 -6.87
CA LYS A 379 -10.28 -28.75 -7.94
C LYS A 379 -9.85 -28.11 -9.27
N ARG A 380 -9.76 -28.89 -10.35
CA ARG A 380 -9.47 -28.38 -11.71
C ARG A 380 -10.71 -28.54 -12.60
N VAL A 381 -11.04 -27.52 -13.39
CA VAL A 381 -12.22 -27.47 -14.26
C VAL A 381 -11.82 -26.92 -15.63
N ALA A 382 -11.89 -27.75 -16.67
CA ALA A 382 -11.60 -27.32 -18.04
C ALA A 382 -12.75 -26.44 -18.58
N PHE A 383 -12.39 -25.29 -19.14
CA PHE A 383 -13.32 -24.23 -19.54
C PHE A 383 -14.41 -24.70 -20.52
N ILE A 384 -14.00 -25.28 -21.66
CA ILE A 384 -14.91 -25.71 -22.71
C ILE A 384 -15.81 -26.87 -22.24
N PRO A 385 -15.29 -28.00 -21.69
CA PRO A 385 -16.13 -29.09 -21.20
C PRO A 385 -17.14 -28.69 -20.12
N ALA A 386 -16.81 -27.70 -19.27
CA ALA A 386 -17.74 -27.20 -18.26
C ALA A 386 -18.94 -26.47 -18.89
N ILE A 387 -18.69 -25.60 -19.88
CA ILE A 387 -19.75 -24.89 -20.62
C ILE A 387 -20.57 -25.87 -21.47
N GLU A 388 -19.93 -26.78 -22.22
CA GLU A 388 -20.65 -27.79 -23.04
C GLU A 388 -21.58 -28.65 -22.16
N LYS A 389 -21.10 -29.07 -20.98
CA LYS A 389 -21.89 -29.83 -20.01
C LYS A 389 -23.07 -29.02 -19.43
N ALA A 390 -22.89 -27.73 -19.20
CA ALA A 390 -23.93 -26.86 -18.63
C ALA A 390 -24.99 -26.44 -19.67
N LEU A 391 -24.63 -26.33 -20.94
CA LEU A 391 -25.55 -26.09 -22.06
C LEU A 391 -26.24 -27.38 -22.55
N GLY A 392 -25.62 -28.55 -22.34
CA GLY A 392 -26.05 -29.81 -22.95
C GLY A 392 -25.79 -29.89 -24.45
N GLU A 393 -24.91 -29.02 -24.98
CA GLU A 393 -24.64 -28.84 -26.40
C GLU A 393 -23.19 -28.40 -26.61
N LYS A 394 -22.57 -28.83 -27.71
CA LYS A 394 -21.18 -28.48 -28.02
C LYS A 394 -21.01 -27.02 -28.43
N LEU A 395 -19.85 -26.45 -28.11
CA LEU A 395 -19.45 -25.15 -28.65
C LEU A 395 -19.06 -25.29 -30.13
N PRO A 396 -19.28 -24.25 -30.96
CA PRO A 396 -18.74 -24.22 -32.32
C PRO A 396 -17.21 -24.22 -32.29
N ASP A 397 -16.56 -24.53 -33.41
CA ASP A 397 -15.14 -24.23 -33.61
C ASP A 397 -14.86 -22.75 -33.28
N LEU A 398 -14.02 -22.50 -32.29
CA LEU A 398 -13.69 -21.17 -31.78
C LEU A 398 -12.51 -20.51 -32.52
N ALA A 399 -11.86 -21.22 -33.45
CA ALA A 399 -10.78 -20.71 -34.28
C ALA A 399 -11.24 -20.31 -35.70
N GLY A 400 -12.37 -20.84 -36.19
CA GLY A 400 -12.93 -20.52 -37.51
C GLY A 400 -13.63 -19.15 -37.58
N ASP A 401 -13.66 -18.55 -38.77
CA ASP A 401 -14.17 -17.17 -39.00
C ASP A 401 -15.61 -16.95 -38.50
N GLU A 402 -16.47 -17.96 -38.64
CA GLU A 402 -17.88 -17.93 -38.24
C GLU A 402 -18.11 -18.13 -36.72
N ALA A 403 -17.06 -18.29 -35.91
CA ALA A 403 -17.14 -18.62 -34.47
C ALA A 403 -18.04 -17.67 -33.69
N THR A 404 -17.88 -16.36 -33.90
CA THR A 404 -18.66 -15.32 -33.20
C THR A 404 -20.15 -15.41 -33.54
N GLU A 405 -20.50 -15.61 -34.81
CA GLU A 405 -21.90 -15.70 -35.25
C GLU A 405 -22.60 -16.95 -34.73
N LYS A 406 -21.90 -18.10 -34.78
CA LYS A 406 -22.38 -19.37 -34.23
C LYS A 406 -22.56 -19.31 -32.71
N LEU A 407 -21.62 -18.68 -31.99
CA LEU A 407 -21.73 -18.51 -30.54
C LEU A 407 -22.86 -17.54 -30.16
N LEU A 408 -23.08 -16.46 -30.94
CA LEU A 408 -24.24 -15.58 -30.79
C LEU A 408 -25.56 -16.29 -31.05
N ALA A 409 -25.62 -17.21 -32.03
CA ALA A 409 -26.80 -18.04 -32.28
C ALA A 409 -27.06 -19.03 -31.12
N LEU A 410 -26.02 -19.67 -30.58
CA LEU A 410 -26.10 -20.55 -29.41
C LEU A 410 -26.59 -19.78 -28.18
N CYS A 411 -26.04 -18.60 -27.89
CA CYS A 411 -26.49 -17.75 -26.79
C CYS A 411 -27.96 -17.33 -26.93
N LYS A 412 -28.43 -17.02 -28.15
CA LYS A 412 -29.86 -16.74 -28.40
C LYS A 412 -30.73 -17.99 -28.16
N LYS A 413 -30.30 -19.17 -28.63
CA LYS A 413 -31.00 -20.45 -28.44
C LYS A 413 -31.23 -20.76 -26.96
N HIS A 414 -30.21 -20.55 -26.13
CA HIS A 414 -30.24 -20.78 -24.68
C HIS A 414 -30.74 -19.57 -23.85
N SER A 415 -31.30 -18.55 -24.50
CA SER A 415 -31.84 -17.32 -23.86
C SER A 415 -30.82 -16.55 -22.98
N ILE A 416 -29.54 -16.65 -23.31
CA ILE A 416 -28.44 -16.07 -22.53
C ILE A 416 -28.37 -14.56 -22.76
N LYS A 417 -28.34 -13.76 -21.68
CA LYS A 417 -28.13 -12.32 -21.77
C LYS A 417 -26.70 -12.03 -22.23
N LEU A 418 -26.59 -11.53 -23.46
CA LEU A 418 -25.34 -11.12 -24.09
C LEU A 418 -24.67 -9.92 -23.37
N PRO A 419 -23.34 -9.78 -23.47
CA PRO A 419 -22.61 -8.58 -23.08
C PRO A 419 -22.91 -7.39 -24.02
N GLU A 420 -22.45 -6.19 -23.65
CA GLU A 420 -22.58 -4.99 -24.50
C GLU A 420 -21.63 -5.04 -25.71
N ALA A 421 -20.38 -5.47 -25.49
CA ALA A 421 -19.42 -5.77 -26.56
C ALA A 421 -19.54 -7.23 -27.02
N LEU A 422 -20.02 -7.45 -28.25
CA LEU A 422 -20.26 -8.79 -28.81
C LEU A 422 -19.00 -9.42 -29.42
N THR A 423 -17.82 -9.21 -28.82
CA THR A 423 -16.57 -9.85 -29.26
C THR A 423 -16.50 -11.29 -28.75
N LEU A 424 -15.84 -12.19 -29.51
CA LEU A 424 -15.73 -13.61 -29.14
C LEU A 424 -15.23 -13.83 -27.70
N PRO A 425 -14.16 -13.15 -27.22
CA PRO A 425 -13.69 -13.32 -25.84
C PRO A 425 -14.70 -12.85 -24.79
N ARG A 426 -15.42 -11.74 -25.04
CA ARG A 426 -16.42 -11.18 -24.13
C ARG A 426 -17.68 -12.06 -24.03
N ILE A 427 -18.04 -12.78 -25.09
CA ILE A 427 -19.14 -13.75 -25.04
C ILE A 427 -18.72 -15.00 -24.25
N LEU A 428 -17.49 -15.50 -24.44
CA LEU A 428 -16.95 -16.64 -23.69
C LEU A 428 -16.78 -16.34 -22.19
N ASP A 429 -16.26 -15.16 -21.86
CA ASP A 429 -16.22 -14.58 -20.50
C ASP A 429 -17.63 -14.51 -19.86
N LYS A 430 -18.63 -14.05 -20.64
CA LYS A 430 -20.03 -14.03 -20.19
C LYS A 430 -20.58 -15.43 -19.91
N LEU A 431 -20.13 -16.47 -20.61
CA LEU A 431 -20.51 -17.87 -20.37
C LEU A 431 -19.83 -18.42 -19.10
N ALA A 432 -18.54 -18.16 -18.89
CA ALA A 432 -17.81 -18.58 -17.67
C ALA A 432 -18.45 -18.01 -16.39
N SER A 433 -18.81 -16.73 -16.40
CA SER A 433 -19.49 -16.04 -15.29
C SER A 433 -20.93 -16.50 -15.04
N ILE A 434 -21.50 -17.38 -15.87
CA ILE A 434 -22.81 -18.02 -15.68
C ILE A 434 -22.65 -19.49 -15.27
N TYR A 435 -21.71 -20.22 -15.89
CA TYR A 435 -21.66 -21.68 -15.84
C TYR A 435 -20.44 -22.28 -15.10
N ILE A 436 -19.44 -21.48 -14.72
CA ILE A 436 -18.22 -21.98 -14.04
C ILE A 436 -17.96 -21.22 -12.73
N GLU A 437 -17.88 -19.89 -12.77
CA GLU A 437 -17.54 -19.07 -11.60
C GLU A 437 -18.49 -19.26 -10.40
N PRO A 438 -19.81 -19.42 -10.57
CA PRO A 438 -20.72 -19.65 -9.44
C PRO A 438 -20.49 -20.96 -8.68
N ASP A 439 -19.83 -21.95 -9.29
CA ASP A 439 -19.50 -23.24 -8.67
C ASP A 439 -18.13 -23.23 -7.96
N CYS A 440 -17.39 -22.13 -8.05
CA CYS A 440 -16.04 -21.97 -7.49
C CYS A 440 -16.07 -21.39 -6.06
N GLU A 441 -16.83 -22.00 -5.15
CA GLU A 441 -16.88 -21.63 -3.74
C GLU A 441 -15.57 -22.01 -3.01
N ALA A 442 -15.20 -23.30 -3.08
CA ALA A 442 -13.90 -23.81 -2.64
C ALA A 442 -12.82 -23.54 -3.72
N PRO A 443 -11.53 -23.49 -3.35
CA PRO A 443 -10.41 -23.28 -4.28
C PRO A 443 -10.50 -24.17 -5.53
N THR A 444 -10.65 -23.51 -6.67
CA THR A 444 -10.89 -24.15 -7.97
C THR A 444 -10.09 -23.45 -9.06
N TYR A 445 -9.30 -24.20 -9.82
CA TYR A 445 -8.68 -23.73 -11.06
C TYR A 445 -9.66 -23.88 -12.23
N ILE A 446 -9.98 -22.78 -12.89
CA ILE A 446 -10.51 -22.81 -14.26
C ILE A 446 -9.31 -22.93 -15.19
N ILE A 447 -9.24 -23.99 -15.99
CA ILE A 447 -8.08 -24.29 -16.85
C ILE A 447 -8.47 -24.37 -18.33
N TYR A 448 -7.48 -24.18 -19.19
CA TYR A 448 -7.60 -24.29 -20.65
C TYR A 448 -8.72 -23.42 -21.26
N PRO A 449 -8.74 -22.10 -20.99
CA PRO A 449 -9.62 -21.18 -21.71
C PRO A 449 -9.28 -21.15 -23.22
N PRO A 450 -10.25 -20.89 -24.10
CA PRO A 450 -10.04 -20.72 -25.54
C PRO A 450 -8.92 -19.70 -25.87
N ALA A 451 -8.12 -19.98 -26.89
CA ALA A 451 -6.91 -19.20 -27.19
C ALA A 451 -7.18 -17.70 -27.44
N CYS A 452 -8.34 -17.35 -27.99
CA CYS A 452 -8.77 -15.97 -28.21
C CYS A 452 -8.95 -15.14 -26.91
N MET A 453 -9.04 -15.79 -25.74
CA MET A 453 -9.18 -15.14 -24.43
C MET A 453 -7.83 -14.84 -23.75
N ALA A 454 -6.71 -15.32 -24.27
CA ALA A 454 -5.40 -15.22 -23.62
C ALA A 454 -4.27 -14.89 -24.63
N PRO A 455 -4.21 -13.64 -25.14
CA PRO A 455 -3.31 -13.26 -26.24
C PRO A 455 -1.82 -13.30 -25.92
N LEU A 456 -1.44 -13.48 -24.64
CA LEU A 456 -0.06 -13.55 -24.16
C LEU A 456 0.32 -14.96 -23.65
N ALA A 457 -0.67 -15.87 -23.53
CA ALA A 457 -0.46 -17.26 -23.13
C ALA A 457 -0.21 -18.16 -24.33
N LYS A 458 0.63 -19.18 -24.15
CA LYS A 458 0.91 -20.22 -25.14
C LYS A 458 -0.34 -21.03 -25.49
N SER A 459 -0.46 -21.47 -26.73
CA SER A 459 -1.66 -22.17 -27.23
C SER A 459 -1.38 -23.57 -27.76
N PHE A 460 -2.35 -24.47 -27.60
CA PHE A 460 -2.31 -25.84 -28.11
C PHE A 460 -3.71 -26.33 -28.51
N VAL A 461 -3.78 -27.40 -29.30
CA VAL A 461 -5.06 -28.07 -29.61
C VAL A 461 -5.36 -29.08 -28.52
N ASP A 462 -6.47 -28.89 -27.81
CA ASP A 462 -6.90 -29.78 -26.74
C ASP A 462 -7.26 -31.18 -27.29
N PRO A 463 -6.73 -32.28 -26.71
CA PRO A 463 -6.90 -33.61 -27.28
C PRO A 463 -8.34 -34.14 -27.21
N ASP A 464 -9.18 -33.66 -26.30
CA ASP A 464 -10.53 -34.20 -26.08
C ASP A 464 -11.61 -33.39 -26.80
N THR A 465 -11.56 -32.05 -26.70
CA THR A 465 -12.50 -31.14 -27.36
C THR A 465 -12.13 -30.83 -28.81
N LYS A 466 -10.85 -31.01 -29.20
CA LYS A 466 -10.26 -30.59 -30.48
C LYS A 466 -10.25 -29.08 -30.73
N GLN A 467 -10.47 -28.28 -29.70
CA GLN A 467 -10.49 -26.81 -29.76
C GLN A 467 -9.09 -26.22 -29.54
N LEU A 468 -8.84 -25.01 -30.04
CA LEU A 468 -7.60 -24.28 -29.78
C LEU A 468 -7.71 -23.54 -28.43
N VAL A 469 -6.96 -24.02 -27.44
CA VAL A 469 -6.98 -23.53 -26.05
C VAL A 469 -5.62 -22.94 -25.66
N SER A 470 -5.57 -22.27 -24.51
CA SER A 470 -4.33 -21.76 -23.91
C SER A 470 -3.85 -22.63 -22.75
N ALA A 471 -2.53 -22.75 -22.58
CA ALA A 471 -1.90 -23.27 -21.38
C ALA A 471 -1.99 -22.26 -20.23
N ARG A 472 -3.22 -22.01 -19.75
CA ARG A 472 -3.60 -21.01 -18.73
C ARG A 472 -4.50 -21.63 -17.67
N ALA A 473 -4.35 -21.15 -16.44
CA ALA A 473 -5.16 -21.47 -15.29
C ALA A 473 -5.50 -20.21 -14.48
N GLU A 474 -6.71 -20.13 -13.95
CA GLU A 474 -7.16 -19.05 -13.07
C GLU A 474 -7.71 -19.65 -11.78
N LEU A 475 -7.15 -19.24 -10.64
CA LEU A 475 -7.56 -19.70 -9.33
C LEU A 475 -8.73 -18.86 -8.83
N PHE A 476 -9.90 -19.48 -8.71
CA PHE A 476 -11.08 -18.89 -8.08
C PHE A 476 -11.26 -19.43 -6.66
N ILE A 477 -11.55 -18.53 -5.72
CA ILE A 477 -11.89 -18.82 -4.33
C ILE A 477 -13.09 -17.95 -3.93
N GLN A 478 -14.13 -18.52 -3.32
CA GLN A 478 -15.36 -17.80 -2.94
C GLN A 478 -15.95 -16.99 -4.11
N LYS A 479 -16.00 -17.62 -5.30
CA LYS A 479 -16.52 -17.06 -6.56
C LYS A 479 -15.77 -15.81 -7.04
N ARG A 480 -14.45 -15.74 -6.78
CA ARG A 480 -13.58 -14.61 -7.16
C ARG A 480 -12.21 -15.09 -7.62
N GLU A 481 -11.77 -14.58 -8.77
CA GLU A 481 -10.40 -14.70 -9.28
C GLU A 481 -9.38 -14.14 -8.25
N MET A 482 -8.44 -14.98 -7.83
CA MET A 482 -7.35 -14.63 -6.90
C MET A 482 -6.01 -14.48 -7.63
N ALA A 483 -5.72 -15.37 -8.59
CA ALA A 483 -4.51 -15.38 -9.38
C ALA A 483 -4.76 -15.96 -10.78
N ASN A 484 -4.02 -15.45 -11.77
CA ASN A 484 -4.02 -15.88 -13.17
C ASN A 484 -2.59 -16.29 -13.54
N MET A 485 -2.42 -17.42 -14.22
CA MET A 485 -1.10 -17.99 -14.53
C MET A 485 -1.11 -18.79 -15.83
N TYR A 486 0.00 -18.77 -16.56
CA TYR A 486 0.10 -19.43 -17.86
C TYR A 486 1.53 -19.74 -18.27
N GLU A 487 1.68 -20.68 -19.19
CA GLU A 487 2.89 -20.78 -20.00
C GLU A 487 2.92 -19.62 -20.99
N GLU A 488 4.06 -18.95 -21.08
CA GLU A 488 4.24 -17.74 -21.86
C GLU A 488 4.28 -18.02 -23.36
N GLU A 489 3.61 -17.18 -24.15
CA GLU A 489 3.84 -17.17 -25.60
C GLU A 489 5.25 -16.63 -25.87
N ASN A 490 6.08 -17.48 -26.46
CA ASN A 490 7.49 -17.22 -26.70
C ASN A 490 7.88 -17.30 -28.19
N SER A 491 6.90 -17.55 -29.08
CA SER A 491 7.06 -17.37 -30.53
C SER A 491 6.69 -15.93 -30.93
N PRO A 492 7.61 -15.11 -31.47
CA PRO A 492 7.28 -13.76 -31.96
C PRO A 492 6.25 -13.80 -33.11
N PHE A 493 6.18 -14.90 -33.87
CA PHE A 493 5.23 -15.08 -34.95
C PHE A 493 3.80 -15.30 -34.42
N GLU A 494 3.62 -16.22 -33.48
CA GLU A 494 2.31 -16.47 -32.85
C GLU A 494 1.87 -15.27 -32.01
N GLN A 495 2.80 -14.61 -31.32
CA GLN A 495 2.50 -13.40 -30.56
C GLN A 495 1.98 -12.27 -31.47
N ARG A 496 2.55 -12.12 -32.68
CA ARG A 496 2.06 -11.17 -33.70
C ARG A 496 0.65 -11.55 -34.19
N VAL A 497 0.38 -12.83 -34.44
CA VAL A 497 -0.97 -13.31 -34.81
C VAL A 497 -1.99 -12.99 -33.71
N LYS A 498 -1.65 -13.27 -32.44
CA LYS A 498 -2.49 -12.98 -31.28
C LYS A 498 -2.76 -11.48 -31.10
N PHE A 499 -1.75 -10.62 -31.30
CA PHE A 499 -1.95 -9.17 -31.30
C PHE A 499 -2.85 -8.69 -32.46
N MET A 500 -2.74 -9.26 -33.66
CA MET A 500 -3.65 -8.93 -34.76
C MET A 500 -5.10 -9.35 -34.47
N GLN A 501 -5.32 -10.54 -33.88
CA GLN A 501 -6.63 -10.98 -33.42
C GLN A 501 -7.19 -10.06 -32.32
N GLN A 502 -6.38 -9.74 -31.31
CA GLN A 502 -6.77 -8.86 -30.21
C GLN A 502 -7.11 -7.44 -30.70
N ALA A 503 -6.38 -6.92 -31.69
CA ALA A 503 -6.65 -5.62 -32.32
C ALA A 503 -7.93 -5.61 -33.19
N ASN A 504 -8.48 -6.77 -33.57
CA ASN A 504 -9.79 -6.88 -34.22
C ASN A 504 -10.95 -6.89 -33.21
N PHE A 505 -10.75 -7.43 -32.00
CA PHE A 505 -11.76 -7.50 -30.92
C PHE A 505 -11.98 -6.16 -30.19
N LYS A 506 -12.15 -5.04 -30.92
CA LYS A 506 -12.24 -3.69 -30.35
C LYS A 506 -13.48 -3.48 -29.50
N ASP A 507 -13.29 -2.96 -28.29
CA ASP A 507 -14.34 -2.41 -27.43
C ASP A 507 -13.79 -1.18 -26.64
N ASP A 508 -14.56 -0.63 -25.70
CA ASP A 508 -14.17 0.58 -24.95
C ASP A 508 -12.97 0.37 -23.99
N GLU A 509 -12.74 -0.87 -23.55
CA GLU A 509 -11.58 -1.28 -22.73
C GLU A 509 -10.42 -1.74 -23.62
N ASN A 510 -10.71 -2.58 -24.62
CA ASN A 510 -9.72 -3.17 -25.50
C ASN A 510 -9.29 -2.22 -26.63
N LYS A 511 -8.33 -1.36 -26.30
CA LYS A 511 -7.58 -0.52 -27.26
C LYS A 511 -6.23 -1.12 -27.63
N ALA A 512 -6.18 -2.45 -27.81
CA ALA A 512 -4.96 -3.16 -28.18
C ALA A 512 -4.34 -2.60 -29.46
N PHE A 513 -3.01 -2.54 -29.44
CA PHE A 513 -2.13 -2.21 -30.53
C PHE A 513 -1.08 -3.32 -30.66
N ILE A 514 -0.44 -3.43 -31.82
CA ILE A 514 0.66 -4.38 -32.00
C ILE A 514 1.90 -3.75 -31.37
N ASP A 515 2.37 -4.30 -30.24
CA ASP A 515 3.62 -3.86 -29.62
C ASP A 515 4.82 -4.45 -30.37
N GLU A 516 5.19 -3.79 -31.47
CA GLU A 516 6.37 -4.11 -32.29
C GLU A 516 7.67 -4.16 -31.45
N SER A 517 7.76 -3.37 -30.37
CA SER A 517 8.95 -3.36 -29.50
C SER A 517 9.01 -4.59 -28.58
N TYR A 518 7.86 -5.14 -28.17
CA TYR A 518 7.81 -6.43 -27.50
C TYR A 518 8.05 -7.60 -28.46
N LEU A 519 7.56 -7.52 -29.71
CA LEU A 519 7.86 -8.51 -30.75
C LEU A 519 9.37 -8.55 -31.07
N GLU A 520 10.01 -7.38 -31.28
CA GLU A 520 11.47 -7.25 -31.44
C GLU A 520 12.22 -7.82 -30.22
N ALA A 521 11.68 -7.69 -29.01
CA ALA A 521 12.29 -8.30 -27.82
C ALA A 521 12.21 -9.84 -27.86
N LEU A 522 11.08 -10.42 -28.26
CA LEU A 522 10.90 -11.87 -28.39
C LEU A 522 11.82 -12.49 -29.47
N GLU A 523 12.23 -11.73 -30.49
CA GLU A 523 13.19 -12.19 -31.51
C GLU A 523 14.59 -12.50 -30.94
N TRP A 524 14.95 -11.96 -29.77
CA TRP A 524 16.18 -12.33 -29.04
C TRP A 524 16.07 -13.65 -28.27
N GLY A 525 14.87 -14.24 -28.21
CA GLY A 525 14.61 -15.56 -27.62
C GLY A 525 14.17 -15.50 -26.15
N LEU A 526 12.85 -15.50 -25.93
CA LEU A 526 12.27 -15.84 -24.63
C LEU A 526 12.33 -17.38 -24.46
N PRO A 527 13.02 -17.94 -23.45
CA PRO A 527 12.94 -19.38 -23.16
C PRO A 527 11.50 -19.80 -22.79
N PRO A 528 11.15 -21.10 -22.87
CA PRO A 528 9.93 -21.61 -22.26
C PRO A 528 9.84 -21.12 -20.82
N THR A 529 8.75 -20.43 -20.46
CA THR A 529 8.64 -19.68 -19.22
C THR A 529 7.20 -19.82 -18.71
N GLY A 530 7.04 -19.97 -17.40
CA GLY A 530 5.75 -19.85 -16.73
C GLY A 530 5.65 -18.48 -16.05
N GLY A 531 4.55 -17.76 -16.30
CA GLY A 531 4.23 -16.50 -15.64
C GLY A 531 2.99 -16.60 -14.76
N TRP A 532 2.94 -15.75 -13.75
CA TRP A 532 1.91 -15.74 -12.72
C TRP A 532 1.67 -14.32 -12.21
N GLY A 533 0.40 -13.96 -11.98
CA GLY A 533 0.01 -12.70 -11.37
C GLY A 533 -1.14 -12.86 -10.37
N CYS A 534 -1.07 -12.15 -9.25
CA CYS A 534 -2.17 -12.07 -8.28
C CYS A 534 -2.45 -10.62 -7.83
N GLY A 535 -3.71 -10.36 -7.49
CA GLY A 535 -4.09 -9.12 -6.80
C GLY A 535 -3.92 -9.28 -5.29
N ILE A 536 -2.86 -8.72 -4.72
CA ILE A 536 -2.58 -8.82 -3.27
C ILE A 536 -3.74 -8.27 -2.45
N ASP A 537 -4.41 -7.22 -2.93
CA ASP A 537 -5.63 -6.69 -2.32
C ASP A 537 -6.74 -7.75 -2.15
N ARG A 538 -6.99 -8.59 -3.16
CA ARG A 538 -7.97 -9.68 -3.07
C ARG A 538 -7.49 -10.79 -2.12
N MET A 539 -6.20 -11.10 -2.13
CA MET A 539 -5.58 -12.06 -1.20
C MET A 539 -5.74 -11.62 0.27
N VAL A 540 -5.51 -10.32 0.57
CA VAL A 540 -5.71 -9.78 1.92
C VAL A 540 -7.20 -9.78 2.29
N MET A 541 -8.11 -9.48 1.34
CA MET A 541 -9.55 -9.53 1.59
C MET A 541 -10.01 -10.92 2.03
N LEU A 542 -9.52 -11.98 1.39
CA LEU A 542 -9.76 -13.37 1.77
C LEU A 542 -9.30 -13.64 3.21
N PHE A 543 -8.02 -13.41 3.51
CA PHE A 543 -7.45 -13.75 4.81
C PHE A 543 -7.85 -12.83 5.99
N SER A 544 -8.38 -11.63 5.73
CA SER A 544 -8.98 -10.78 6.77
C SER A 544 -10.51 -10.89 6.85
N GLY A 545 -11.13 -11.66 5.96
CA GLY A 545 -12.59 -11.70 5.75
C GLY A 545 -13.20 -10.32 5.45
N ALA A 546 -12.44 -9.43 4.80
CA ALA A 546 -12.89 -8.09 4.43
C ALA A 546 -13.74 -8.14 3.15
N LYS A 547 -14.99 -7.68 3.23
CA LYS A 547 -15.92 -7.77 2.10
C LYS A 547 -15.63 -6.77 0.98
N ARG A 548 -14.80 -5.75 1.23
CA ARG A 548 -14.48 -4.66 0.29
C ARG A 548 -12.98 -4.35 0.23
N ILE A 549 -12.48 -4.03 -0.97
CA ILE A 549 -11.09 -3.56 -1.21
C ILE A 549 -10.75 -2.29 -0.42
N SER A 550 -11.73 -1.39 -0.23
CA SER A 550 -11.58 -0.20 0.62
C SER A 550 -11.22 -0.51 2.07
N ASP A 551 -11.47 -1.73 2.54
CA ASP A 551 -11.24 -2.10 3.94
C ASP A 551 -9.82 -2.65 4.15
N VAL A 552 -9.15 -3.15 3.09
CA VAL A 552 -7.75 -3.62 3.11
C VAL A 552 -6.72 -2.58 2.67
N LEU A 553 -7.18 -1.42 2.18
CA LEU A 553 -6.36 -0.26 1.84
C LEU A 553 -6.22 0.67 3.06
N SER A 554 -5.00 1.15 3.31
CA SER A 554 -4.67 1.95 4.52
C SER A 554 -5.48 3.24 4.64
N PHE A 555 -5.85 3.86 3.51
CA PHE A 555 -6.63 5.11 3.45
C PHE A 555 -8.01 4.97 2.78
N GLY A 556 -8.44 3.73 2.49
CA GLY A 556 -9.67 3.46 1.73
C GLY A 556 -9.47 3.50 0.22
N SER A 557 -10.56 3.68 -0.54
CA SER A 557 -10.49 3.77 -2.01
C SER A 557 -10.19 5.19 -2.49
N LEU A 558 -10.01 5.39 -3.80
CA LEU A 558 -9.81 6.73 -4.40
C LEU A 558 -10.89 7.75 -3.95
N LYS A 559 -12.14 7.28 -3.76
CA LYS A 559 -13.25 8.10 -3.25
C LYS A 559 -13.03 8.58 -1.80
N ASN A 560 -12.31 7.83 -0.97
CA ASN A 560 -11.84 8.32 0.33
C ASN A 560 -10.79 9.41 0.13
N VAL A 561 -9.71 9.09 -0.58
CA VAL A 561 -8.48 9.91 -0.66
C VAL A 561 -8.77 11.30 -1.23
N VAL A 562 -9.52 11.40 -2.33
CA VAL A 562 -9.93 12.69 -2.94
C VAL A 562 -10.77 13.54 -1.97
N ASN A 563 -11.49 12.91 -1.03
CA ASN A 563 -12.27 13.62 -0.01
C ASN A 563 -11.51 13.92 1.29
N LEU A 564 -10.31 13.34 1.52
CA LEU A 564 -9.45 13.70 2.65
C LEU A 564 -8.83 15.09 2.49
N GLY A 565 -8.54 15.51 1.25
CA GLY A 565 -7.93 16.81 0.94
C GLY A 565 -8.86 18.01 1.09
N ASN A 566 -10.19 17.82 1.16
CA ASN A 566 -11.14 18.91 1.30
C ASN A 566 -11.06 19.54 2.71
N PRO A 567 -10.62 20.81 2.86
CA PRO A 567 -10.40 21.41 4.17
C PRO A 567 -11.72 21.62 4.91
N ALA A 568 -11.91 20.87 6.01
CA ALA A 568 -12.99 21.17 6.93
C ALA A 568 -12.84 22.62 7.46
N PRO A 569 -13.94 23.39 7.63
CA PRO A 569 -13.91 24.85 7.86
C PRO A 569 -13.36 25.31 9.23
N ARG A 570 -12.54 24.48 9.88
CA ARG A 570 -11.80 24.79 11.13
C ARG A 570 -10.31 25.04 10.95
N ALA A 571 -9.71 24.62 9.82
CA ALA A 571 -8.27 24.78 9.60
C ALA A 571 -7.83 26.25 9.80
N SER A 572 -8.61 27.19 9.26
CA SER A 572 -8.42 28.63 9.40
C SER A 572 -8.46 29.17 10.84
N GLY A 573 -9.21 28.53 11.75
CA GLY A 573 -9.29 28.94 13.16
C GLY A 573 -8.09 28.47 13.98
N ILE A 574 -7.61 27.25 13.72
CA ILE A 574 -6.43 26.70 14.39
C ILE A 574 -5.17 27.40 13.88
N VAL A 575 -5.05 27.62 12.57
CA VAL A 575 -3.96 28.39 11.96
C VAL A 575 -3.86 29.77 12.59
N LYS A 576 -4.96 30.53 12.71
CA LYS A 576 -4.94 31.85 13.36
C LYS A 576 -4.50 31.84 14.83
N LYS A 577 -4.85 30.83 15.63
CA LYS A 577 -4.35 30.73 17.02
C LYS A 577 -2.86 30.36 17.06
N LEU A 578 -2.39 29.53 16.13
CA LEU A 578 -0.97 29.16 16.02
C LEU A 578 -0.11 30.33 15.52
N GLU A 579 -0.59 31.10 14.54
CA GLU A 579 0.04 32.33 14.05
C GLU A 579 0.22 33.35 15.20
N ALA A 580 -0.84 33.59 15.98
CA ALA A 580 -0.77 34.48 17.14
C ALA A 580 0.15 33.96 18.28
N LEU A 581 0.27 32.63 18.45
CA LEU A 581 1.19 32.01 19.41
C LEU A 581 2.65 31.97 18.92
N ALA A 582 2.88 32.14 17.61
CA ALA A 582 4.21 32.28 17.03
C ALA A 582 4.71 33.73 17.19
N SER A 583 3.90 34.72 16.80
CA SER A 583 4.27 36.14 16.96
C SER A 583 4.49 36.53 18.42
N ALA A 584 3.70 35.98 19.35
CA ALA A 584 3.88 36.19 20.79
C ALA A 584 5.16 35.60 21.41
N LYS A 585 6.08 35.04 20.61
CA LYS A 585 7.39 34.51 21.06
C LYS A 585 8.60 35.26 20.53
N GLU A 586 8.42 36.22 19.62
CA GLU A 586 9.52 37.01 19.05
C GLU A 586 9.83 38.26 19.90
N ASP A 587 8.86 38.75 20.70
CA ASP A 587 9.02 39.88 21.61
C ASP A 587 9.70 39.47 22.95
N VAL A 588 11.01 39.22 22.91
CA VAL A 588 11.89 39.27 24.11
C VAL A 588 12.99 40.30 23.85
N PRO A 589 12.99 41.47 24.52
CA PRO A 589 13.95 42.52 24.22
C PRO A 589 15.35 42.20 24.78
N GLU A 590 16.35 42.16 23.89
CA GLU A 590 17.75 41.98 24.30
C GLU A 590 18.26 43.13 25.19
N THR A 591 18.99 42.78 26.24
CA THR A 591 19.61 43.72 27.17
C THR A 591 20.75 44.50 26.53
N LYS A 592 20.64 45.82 26.46
CA LYS A 592 21.67 46.71 25.88
C LYS A 592 22.96 46.72 26.71
N ILE A 593 24.08 46.38 26.07
CA ILE A 593 25.43 46.75 26.53
C ILE A 593 25.78 48.11 25.89
N PRO A 594 26.32 49.09 26.64
CA PRO A 594 26.66 50.41 26.11
C PRO A 594 28.14 50.51 25.67
N GLU A 595 28.38 50.92 24.43
CA GLU A 595 29.71 51.40 23.98
C GLU A 595 29.63 52.80 23.35
N SER A 596 30.78 53.47 23.26
CA SER A 596 30.85 54.92 23.24
C SER A 596 31.42 55.54 21.96
N LYS A 597 30.81 56.67 21.57
CA LYS A 597 31.45 57.86 20.96
C LYS A 597 32.63 57.61 19.99
N ASN A 598 32.38 57.83 18.69
CA ASN A 598 33.15 58.87 17.99
C ASN A 598 32.37 59.51 16.82
N ALA A 599 32.86 60.63 16.28
CA ALA A 599 31.99 61.57 15.57
C ALA A 599 32.61 62.29 14.34
N LYS A 600 31.72 62.90 13.54
CA LYS A 600 31.97 63.96 12.53
C LYS A 600 32.82 63.58 11.29
N LYS A 601 32.19 63.57 10.10
CA LYS A 601 32.20 64.76 9.20
C LYS A 601 31.25 64.67 8.01
N LYS A 602 30.90 65.87 7.51
CA LYS A 602 29.97 66.14 6.39
C LYS A 602 30.61 65.84 5.02
N LYS A 603 29.80 65.38 4.06
CA LYS A 603 29.77 65.90 2.67
C LYS A 603 28.30 66.20 2.29
N LYS A 604 28.07 67.08 1.29
CA LYS A 604 26.79 67.77 1.03
C LYS A 604 26.71 68.20 -0.44
N LYS A 605 25.48 68.43 -0.97
CA LYS A 605 25.11 68.90 -2.35
C LYS A 605 25.10 67.77 -3.42
N LYS A 606 24.22 67.78 -4.44
CA LYS A 606 22.96 68.54 -4.72
C LYS A 606 22.13 67.83 -5.82
N ALA A 607 21.02 68.47 -6.25
CA ALA A 607 20.03 68.08 -7.27
C ALA A 607 19.03 67.00 -6.77
N ALA A 608 17.72 67.22 -6.64
CA ALA A 608 16.73 68.17 -7.19
C ALA A 608 16.21 67.83 -8.61
N ALA A 609 14.90 67.62 -8.70
CA ALA A 609 14.11 67.46 -9.92
C ALA A 609 12.69 68.01 -9.65
N SER A 610 12.10 68.70 -10.62
CA SER A 610 10.76 69.29 -10.54
C SER A 610 10.09 69.27 -11.91
N GLU A 611 8.90 68.66 -11.95
CA GLU A 611 7.79 68.79 -12.90
C GLU A 611 7.99 69.03 -14.42
N LYS A 612 7.39 68.09 -15.18
CA LYS A 612 6.45 68.28 -16.33
C LYS A 612 6.89 69.03 -17.60
N LYS A 613 6.75 68.31 -18.72
CA LYS A 613 5.96 68.62 -19.95
C LYS A 613 6.12 67.45 -20.95
N ASP A 614 5.22 67.15 -21.88
CA ASP A 614 3.74 67.11 -21.92
C ASP A 614 3.32 66.27 -23.17
N GLU A 615 2.01 66.03 -23.41
CA GLU A 615 1.39 65.45 -24.64
C GLU A 615 1.73 63.96 -24.97
N VAL A 616 0.83 62.96 -25.20
CA VAL A 616 -0.65 62.77 -25.33
C VAL A 616 -1.24 62.62 -26.76
N ALA A 617 -1.61 61.37 -27.10
CA ALA A 617 -2.57 60.90 -28.13
C ALA A 617 -2.25 61.20 -29.62
N ALA A 618 -2.84 60.54 -30.64
CA ALA A 618 -3.89 59.50 -30.73
C ALA A 618 -3.42 58.35 -31.70
N SER A 619 -4.20 57.47 -32.35
CA SER A 619 -5.66 57.22 -32.52
C SER A 619 -5.96 55.74 -32.83
N GLU A 620 -7.19 55.40 -33.24
CA GLU A 620 -7.66 54.05 -33.65
C GLU A 620 -7.88 53.93 -35.19
N VAL A 621 -8.21 52.71 -35.67
CA VAL A 621 -9.40 52.35 -36.52
C VAL A 621 -9.16 51.20 -37.55
N ALA A 622 -9.96 50.14 -37.41
CA ALA A 622 -10.54 49.17 -38.38
C ALA A 622 -9.72 48.33 -39.42
N THR A 623 -10.26 47.12 -39.62
CA THR A 623 -10.11 46.12 -40.71
C THR A 623 -10.89 46.54 -41.99
N PRO A 624 -11.00 45.78 -43.14
CA PRO A 624 -10.67 44.35 -43.40
C PRO A 624 -10.16 43.98 -44.84
N VAL A 625 -10.17 42.67 -45.16
CA VAL A 625 -10.50 42.01 -46.48
C VAL A 625 -9.50 40.92 -46.96
N LYS A 626 -10.06 39.94 -47.68
CA LYS A 626 -9.60 38.57 -47.99
C LYS A 626 -8.72 38.42 -49.26
N LYS A 627 -7.99 37.28 -49.27
CA LYS A 627 -7.86 36.25 -50.35
C LYS A 627 -6.69 36.28 -51.36
N ASN A 628 -6.17 35.04 -51.55
CA ASN A 628 -5.82 34.34 -52.80
C ASN A 628 -4.37 34.33 -53.38
N LYS A 629 -3.86 33.08 -53.46
CA LYS A 629 -3.33 32.34 -54.63
C LYS A 629 -1.83 32.35 -55.00
N LEU A 630 -1.37 31.10 -55.21
CA LEU A 630 -0.37 30.60 -56.20
C LEU A 630 1.10 31.00 -56.02
N GLY A 631 2.02 30.06 -56.27
CA GLY A 631 3.47 30.33 -56.30
C GLY A 631 4.40 29.17 -55.90
N ALA A 632 4.36 28.05 -56.63
CA ALA A 632 5.49 27.11 -56.72
C ALA A 632 6.19 27.33 -58.09
N PRO A 633 7.28 26.62 -58.52
CA PRO A 633 7.96 25.48 -57.88
C PRO A 633 9.51 25.44 -58.04
N VAL A 634 10.14 24.32 -57.60
CA VAL A 634 11.43 23.72 -58.07
C VAL A 634 12.75 24.55 -58.04
N LEU A 635 13.98 24.08 -58.37
CA LEU A 635 14.56 22.82 -58.95
C LEU A 635 15.93 22.45 -58.30
N LYS A 636 16.21 21.12 -58.15
CA LYS A 636 17.53 20.43 -58.39
C LYS A 636 18.78 20.87 -57.54
N LYS A 637 19.91 20.12 -57.42
CA LYS A 637 20.28 18.68 -57.57
C LYS A 637 21.70 18.43 -56.98
N LYS A 638 21.96 17.19 -56.53
CA LYS A 638 23.27 16.46 -56.50
C LYS A 638 24.41 17.01 -55.59
N LYS A 639 25.50 16.28 -55.31
CA LYS A 639 25.80 14.82 -55.03
C LYS A 639 27.32 14.66 -54.74
N LYS A 640 27.73 13.56 -54.11
CA LYS A 640 29.12 13.01 -53.91
C LYS A 640 29.92 13.65 -52.73
N VAL A 641 30.65 12.93 -51.84
CA VAL A 641 31.62 11.77 -51.92
C VAL A 641 33.06 12.28 -52.23
N ALA A 642 34.18 11.88 -51.59
CA ALA A 642 34.57 10.75 -50.70
C ALA A 642 35.58 11.21 -49.59
N ALA A 643 35.82 10.56 -48.43
CA ALA A 643 36.54 9.29 -48.08
C ALA A 643 38.09 9.37 -47.93
N SER A 644 38.70 8.33 -47.32
CA SER A 644 40.14 8.14 -46.90
C SER A 644 40.46 8.55 -45.44
N ALA A 645 41.13 7.81 -44.51
CA ALA A 645 41.71 6.44 -44.39
C ALA A 645 43.27 6.29 -44.29
N LYS A 646 43.77 5.94 -43.08
CA LYS A 646 44.97 5.13 -42.71
C LYS A 646 45.06 5.08 -41.16
N LYS A 647 45.22 3.97 -40.43
CA LYS A 647 46.24 2.87 -40.37
C LYS A 647 47.60 3.26 -39.75
N ASN A 648 47.93 2.64 -38.60
CA ASN A 648 49.25 2.05 -38.34
C ASN A 648 49.16 0.92 -37.26
N LYS A 649 50.27 0.22 -36.98
CA LYS A 649 50.33 -1.09 -36.27
C LYS A 649 51.63 -1.23 -35.43
N VAL A 650 51.89 -2.43 -34.87
CA VAL A 650 53.04 -2.90 -34.04
C VAL A 650 52.82 -2.72 -32.52
N ALA A 651 52.91 -3.69 -31.58
CA ALA A 651 53.16 -5.16 -31.53
C ALA A 651 54.49 -5.63 -30.86
N THR A 652 54.38 -6.20 -29.65
CA THR A 652 55.28 -7.17 -28.94
C THR A 652 54.63 -7.53 -27.59
N SER A 653 54.65 -8.70 -26.92
CA SER A 653 54.91 -10.14 -27.21
C SER A 653 56.03 -10.84 -26.39
N ARG A 654 55.72 -11.33 -25.17
CA ARG A 654 56.48 -12.43 -24.52
C ARG A 654 55.65 -13.27 -23.53
N LYS A 655 56.01 -14.55 -23.38
CA LYS A 655 55.51 -15.51 -22.38
C LYS A 655 56.46 -15.59 -21.18
N VAL A 656 56.00 -16.09 -20.04
CA VAL A 656 56.57 -17.20 -19.23
C VAL A 656 55.46 -17.69 -18.27
N ALA A 657 55.59 -18.91 -17.72
CA ALA A 657 54.55 -19.58 -16.93
C ALA A 657 55.03 -19.94 -15.48
N PRO A 658 54.48 -20.92 -14.74
CA PRO A 658 54.14 -20.73 -13.33
C PRO A 658 55.22 -21.18 -12.32
N GLN A 659 54.95 -20.93 -11.03
CA GLN A 659 55.55 -21.66 -9.92
C GLN A 659 54.50 -22.07 -8.87
N THR A 660 54.77 -23.19 -8.21
CA THR A 660 54.04 -23.80 -7.10
C THR A 660 55.00 -23.95 -5.90
N GLU A 661 54.50 -24.52 -4.79
CA GLU A 661 55.29 -24.99 -3.62
C GLU A 661 55.84 -23.91 -2.66
N SER A 662 55.97 -24.16 -1.34
CA SER A 662 55.39 -25.22 -0.49
C SER A 662 55.54 -24.90 1.02
N SER A 663 54.85 -25.68 1.88
CA SER A 663 55.24 -26.02 3.27
C SER A 663 55.18 -24.95 4.38
N ALA A 664 55.01 -25.27 5.68
CA ALA A 664 54.37 -26.44 6.31
C ALA A 664 54.13 -26.25 7.84
N SER A 665 53.09 -26.91 8.37
CA SER A 665 52.96 -27.42 9.76
C SER A 665 52.81 -26.37 10.90
N ALA A 666 52.33 -26.71 12.11
CA ALA A 666 51.99 -28.03 12.68
C ALA A 666 50.84 -27.96 13.72
N LYS A 667 50.15 -29.11 13.92
CA LYS A 667 49.77 -29.80 15.19
C LYS A 667 49.26 -28.99 16.40
N GLU A 668 48.33 -29.48 17.23
CA GLU A 668 47.58 -30.76 17.35
C GLU A 668 46.16 -30.40 17.93
N SER A 669 45.20 -31.23 18.33
CA SER A 669 45.07 -32.69 18.58
C SER A 669 43.63 -33.18 18.28
N ALA A 670 43.32 -34.44 18.61
CA ALA A 670 42.00 -35.07 18.45
C ALA A 670 41.75 -36.13 19.55
N SER A 671 40.62 -36.87 19.45
CA SER A 671 40.18 -38.01 20.31
C SER A 671 39.71 -37.62 21.73
N GLU A 672 38.81 -38.34 22.43
CA GLU A 672 38.08 -39.62 22.24
C GLU A 672 36.56 -39.40 22.57
N THR A 673 35.57 -40.32 22.42
CA THR A 673 35.51 -41.77 22.11
C THR A 673 34.13 -42.11 21.49
N GLU A 674 34.00 -43.25 20.80
CA GLU A 674 32.71 -43.88 20.46
C GLU A 674 32.23 -44.86 21.55
N ALA A 675 30.91 -45.12 21.61
CA ALA A 675 30.34 -46.37 22.13
C ALA A 675 28.94 -46.60 21.51
N ALA A 676 28.59 -47.85 21.18
CA ALA A 676 27.36 -48.19 20.47
C ALA A 676 26.68 -49.47 20.98
N GLN A 677 25.34 -49.44 21.06
CA GLN A 677 24.38 -50.57 21.08
C GLN A 677 22.99 -49.94 20.85
N LYS A 678 22.14 -50.34 19.89
CA LYS A 678 21.53 -51.62 19.49
C LYS A 678 20.16 -51.89 20.14
N ASP A 679 19.22 -52.20 19.25
CA ASP A 679 18.02 -53.05 19.38
C ASP A 679 17.08 -52.85 20.61
N GLU A 680 15.88 -52.30 20.39
CA GLU A 680 14.60 -53.05 20.42
C GLU A 680 13.34 -52.15 20.27
N ALA A 681 12.23 -52.76 19.84
CA ALA A 681 10.88 -52.20 19.81
C ALA A 681 9.84 -53.36 19.64
N PRO A 682 8.53 -53.15 19.88
CA PRO A 682 7.91 -52.77 21.16
C PRO A 682 6.78 -53.76 21.55
N PRO A 683 6.18 -53.65 22.76
CA PRO A 683 4.88 -54.27 23.06
C PRO A 683 3.70 -53.25 23.11
N PRO A 684 2.46 -53.64 22.74
CA PRO A 684 1.28 -52.77 22.72
C PRO A 684 0.28 -53.03 23.89
N ALA A 685 -0.65 -52.10 24.14
CA ALA A 685 -2.03 -52.39 24.58
C ALA A 685 -2.92 -51.12 24.70
N ASN A 686 -4.22 -51.28 24.35
CA ASN A 686 -5.45 -50.62 24.83
C ASN A 686 -5.48 -49.07 25.06
N ALA A 687 -6.42 -48.25 24.55
CA ALA A 687 -7.85 -48.38 24.22
C ALA A 687 -8.84 -48.38 25.40
N SER A 688 -9.43 -47.21 25.73
CA SER A 688 -10.89 -47.03 25.95
C SER A 688 -11.31 -45.58 26.24
N SER A 689 -12.34 -45.12 25.54
CA SER A 689 -13.33 -44.05 25.86
C SER A 689 -13.26 -43.24 27.17
N ALA A 690 -13.37 -41.92 27.03
CA ALA A 690 -14.38 -41.07 27.70
C ALA A 690 -14.70 -39.87 26.79
#